data_AF-A0ABD5JYS2-F1
#
_entry.id   AF-A0ABD5JYS2-F1
#
_cell.length_a   1.000
_cell.length_b   1.000
_cell.length_c   1.000
_cell.angle_alpha   90.00
_cell.angle_beta   90.00
_cell.angle_gamma   90.00
#
_symmetry.space_group_name_H-M   'P 1'
#
loop_
_entity.id
_entity.type
_entity.pdbx_description
1 polymer ?
#
loop_
_entity_poly.entity_id
_entity_poly.type
_entity_poly.pdbx_seq_one_letter_code
_entity_poly.pdbx_strand_id
1 'polypeptide(L)'
;MPKSNLEKKFTFKIEADDEGGRTKTVSIQSENISEPPVAGKKRKARKDPGAYLLLGFDTEYQSLKASEQESSIEAGAKNELLSYQFSIKLITKEGQPVSPETEGIIIPDAEQRLTLAEFLGFAVGSLIEKFPDLKLPKSVYLLGHFIRADFPAFSDFKDKARLTSNVRSTFVSIDSGIPVTFGEADAPIAEFTVIIRDTILLAPSNAKSLADIGDILGFPKIQLGQTSKEEREIKENMARFRKERWTEFREYAIRDAQVCVRFAERIIQQSTELFDSFKMPATLTSFGTALLLLGWKNEGLDNNQILGREAIKVKFYSKKDGYYKIKTVTPLQENAHYNEAFITETYHGGRNEQFIFGIADEGQWRDHDLSSAYTTAMSLIGTPDWDNITNLTTLDNVGPLDLSFFSVDFEFPESVRFPTLPVRTANGIIFPRKGNSKCSAPELYLAQKLGALLTLRNGVHVPSDPMQPVFRGFIKECIEKRTAHKKGTFDNLFWKEVGNSTYGKTAQGLREKRVYNLQDDGMQALPPSKITQPYFASFITSYTRAVLGEVLNGFPKEVQVFSVTTDGFLSNGSDQDIDEATNGELFESFREARSHLDNGSPLEIKHIVRQPVGWRTRGAATLKPGEGDNGIVLQKGGIKTNPHNDLFEENRETVHLFLNRRPDQKIQYKSGVGIKDMVRGDTDFVFRSVTKRLSMEFDWKRKPVNARDTIFDFEGKQYTHLTFETMPVGDKTEFDLVRDNWENYDKKNPHVLKSLENFNSFLTFSTSKDSLRDDAKTYLSKTNGDLKRLRRDLTRAYQHHHAGFDLIRSKQRMTHADLENALVACGIPCKISDIDNGKKKTFEPYRTPATARVVEALKKLKAEYYPELEIELFVQGEALQKNSKIVG
;
A
#
# COMPACT_ATOMS: atom_id res chain seq x y z
N MET A 1 31.21 -30.88 -49.66
CA MET A 1 31.75 -29.66 -49.02
C MET A 1 31.75 -29.87 -47.52
N PRO A 2 32.86 -29.66 -46.80
CA PRO A 2 32.84 -29.69 -45.34
C PRO A 2 31.88 -28.59 -44.87
N LYS A 3 30.99 -28.89 -43.93
CA LYS A 3 30.17 -27.86 -43.26
C LYS A 3 31.17 -26.88 -42.67
N SER A 4 31.18 -25.63 -43.14
CA SER A 4 31.96 -24.57 -42.50
C SER A 4 31.53 -24.51 -41.04
N ASN A 5 32.46 -24.70 -40.10
CA ASN A 5 32.19 -24.46 -38.69
C ASN A 5 31.94 -22.96 -38.52
N LEU A 6 30.67 -22.57 -38.55
CA LEU A 6 30.26 -21.19 -38.33
C LEU A 6 30.52 -20.86 -36.85
N GLU A 7 31.37 -19.87 -36.63
CA GLU A 7 31.85 -19.45 -35.32
C GLU A 7 31.52 -17.96 -35.10
N LYS A 8 31.03 -17.61 -33.91
CA LYS A 8 30.91 -16.21 -33.47
C LYS A 8 31.84 -15.97 -32.29
N LYS A 9 32.73 -14.99 -32.42
CA LYS A 9 33.67 -14.58 -31.36
C LYS A 9 33.17 -13.32 -30.65
N PHE A 10 33.42 -13.26 -29.35
CA PHE A 10 33.15 -12.12 -28.48
C PHE A 10 34.43 -11.78 -27.72
N THR A 11 34.90 -10.54 -27.86
CA THR A 11 36.15 -10.07 -27.23
C THR A 11 35.83 -8.85 -26.39
N PHE A 12 36.11 -8.93 -25.08
CA PHE A 12 35.89 -7.80 -24.16
C PHE A 12 37.00 -7.73 -23.12
N LYS A 13 37.17 -6.54 -22.52
CA LYS A 13 38.04 -6.34 -21.36
C LYS A 13 37.45 -7.06 -20.15
N ILE A 14 38.32 -7.74 -19.40
CA ILE A 14 37.99 -8.40 -18.13
C ILE A 14 38.76 -7.79 -16.95
N GLU A 15 39.66 -6.85 -17.24
CA GLU A 15 40.37 -5.98 -16.30
C GLU A 15 40.30 -4.55 -16.80
N ALA A 16 40.30 -3.61 -15.86
CA ALA A 16 40.33 -2.20 -16.15
C ALA A 16 41.68 -1.78 -16.78
N ASP A 17 41.74 -0.67 -17.50
CA ASP A 17 42.98 -0.23 -18.18
C ASP A 17 44.11 0.09 -17.18
N ASP A 18 43.74 0.60 -16.00
CA ASP A 18 44.61 0.80 -14.84
C ASP A 18 45.11 -0.50 -14.18
N GLU A 19 44.45 -1.63 -14.46
CA GLU A 19 44.82 -2.97 -14.00
C GLU A 19 45.46 -3.81 -15.13
N GLY A 20 45.87 -3.17 -16.23
CA GLY A 20 46.54 -3.82 -17.36
C GLY A 20 45.64 -4.11 -18.57
N GLY A 21 44.34 -3.80 -18.49
CA GLY A 21 43.41 -3.79 -19.64
C GLY A 21 43.23 -5.15 -20.32
N ARG A 22 43.43 -6.26 -19.58
CA ARG A 22 43.40 -7.60 -20.14
C ARG A 22 42.07 -7.88 -20.83
N THR A 23 42.14 -8.32 -22.08
CA THR A 23 40.98 -8.77 -22.85
C THR A 23 40.87 -10.28 -22.86
N LYS A 24 39.64 -10.79 -22.91
CA LYS A 24 39.34 -12.20 -23.13
C LYS A 24 38.52 -12.35 -24.40
N THR A 25 38.84 -13.35 -25.22
CA THR A 25 38.05 -13.72 -26.40
C THR A 25 37.45 -15.09 -26.17
N VAL A 26 36.13 -15.20 -26.34
CA VAL A 26 35.39 -16.47 -26.29
C VAL A 26 34.63 -16.69 -27.58
N SER A 27 34.30 -17.95 -27.88
CA SER A 27 33.65 -18.35 -29.12
C SER A 27 32.43 -19.23 -28.87
N ILE A 28 31.40 -19.06 -29.70
CA ILE A 28 30.25 -19.96 -29.78
C ILE A 28 30.26 -20.59 -31.17
N GLN A 29 30.23 -21.92 -31.22
CA GLN A 29 30.08 -22.67 -32.45
C GLN A 29 28.73 -23.39 -32.46
N SER A 30 28.17 -23.62 -33.65
CA SER A 30 26.87 -24.29 -33.80
C SER A 30 26.84 -25.69 -33.19
N GLU A 31 28.00 -26.35 -33.13
CA GLU A 31 28.16 -27.65 -32.48
C GLU A 31 27.98 -27.59 -30.97
N ASN A 32 28.25 -26.49 -30.28
CA ASN A 32 28.06 -26.43 -28.82
C ASN A 32 26.59 -26.29 -28.41
N ILE A 33 25.65 -26.19 -29.35
CA ILE A 33 24.22 -25.96 -29.08
C ILE A 33 23.40 -27.22 -29.40
N SER A 34 22.47 -27.57 -28.51
CA SER A 34 21.55 -28.70 -28.72
C SER A 34 20.59 -28.48 -29.91
N GLU A 35 20.63 -29.39 -30.89
CA GLU A 35 19.88 -29.47 -32.17
C GLU A 35 19.93 -28.24 -33.12
N PRO A 36 20.12 -28.44 -34.44
CA PRO A 36 20.19 -27.33 -35.40
C PRO A 36 18.84 -26.61 -35.58
N PRO A 37 18.83 -25.32 -35.96
CA PRO A 37 17.61 -24.61 -36.32
C PRO A 37 16.97 -25.25 -37.57
N VAL A 38 15.74 -25.75 -37.45
CA VAL A 38 14.98 -26.25 -38.61
C VAL A 38 14.11 -25.12 -39.15
N ALA A 39 14.53 -24.51 -40.26
CA ALA A 39 13.71 -23.54 -40.98
C ALA A 39 12.38 -24.19 -41.44
N GLY A 40 11.25 -23.52 -41.18
CA GLY A 40 9.98 -23.82 -41.87
C GLY A 40 8.99 -24.80 -41.23
N LYS A 41 9.18 -25.34 -40.01
CA LYS A 41 8.14 -26.18 -39.35
C LYS A 41 7.30 -25.41 -38.32
N LYS A 42 5.97 -25.51 -38.44
CA LYS A 42 4.99 -25.02 -37.45
C LYS A 42 5.33 -25.56 -36.05
N ARG A 43 5.51 -24.66 -35.08
CA ARG A 43 5.78 -24.95 -33.65
C ARG A 43 4.75 -25.96 -33.12
N LYS A 44 5.14 -27.23 -32.92
CA LYS A 44 4.40 -28.19 -32.09
C LYS A 44 4.44 -27.72 -30.63
N ALA A 45 3.43 -28.11 -29.84
CA ALA A 45 3.33 -27.78 -28.42
C ALA A 45 4.66 -28.07 -27.69
N ARG A 46 5.26 -27.03 -27.08
CA ARG A 46 6.54 -27.14 -26.37
C ARG A 46 6.35 -28.02 -25.14
N LYS A 47 6.92 -29.23 -25.14
CA LYS A 47 7.28 -29.94 -23.91
C LYS A 47 8.22 -29.05 -23.09
N ASP A 48 8.15 -29.17 -21.77
CA ASP A 48 9.03 -28.44 -20.87
C ASP A 48 10.50 -28.76 -21.18
N PRO A 49 11.38 -27.75 -21.34
CA PRO A 49 12.81 -28.00 -21.54
C PRO A 49 13.36 -28.88 -20.41
N GLY A 50 14.09 -29.94 -20.76
CA GLY A 50 14.78 -30.79 -19.79
C GLY A 50 16.04 -30.16 -19.18
N ALA A 51 16.45 -28.99 -19.68
CA ALA A 51 17.64 -28.26 -19.25
C ALA A 51 17.48 -26.74 -19.46
N TYR A 52 18.12 -25.94 -18.60
CA TYR A 52 18.22 -24.49 -18.73
C TYR A 52 19.65 -24.01 -18.43
N LEU A 53 19.99 -22.86 -19.01
CA LEU A 53 21.08 -22.03 -18.50
C LEU A 53 20.50 -21.03 -17.51
N LEU A 54 21.01 -21.03 -16.28
CA LEU A 54 20.79 -19.94 -15.33
C LEU A 54 21.90 -18.93 -15.53
N LEU A 55 21.57 -17.69 -15.84
CA LEU A 55 22.51 -16.59 -16.04
C LEU A 55 22.17 -15.48 -15.03
N GLY A 56 22.90 -15.46 -13.92
CA GLY A 56 22.96 -14.34 -12.98
C GLY A 56 23.56 -13.13 -13.67
N PHE A 57 22.98 -11.97 -13.43
CA PHE A 57 23.31 -10.70 -14.04
C PHE A 57 23.09 -9.57 -13.05
N ASP A 58 24.11 -8.75 -12.90
CA ASP A 58 24.07 -7.51 -12.13
C ASP A 58 25.07 -6.51 -12.76
N THR A 59 25.02 -5.24 -12.36
CA THR A 59 25.92 -4.20 -12.85
C THR A 59 26.41 -3.28 -11.76
N GLU A 60 27.69 -2.92 -11.81
CA GLU A 60 28.23 -1.86 -10.96
C GLU A 60 28.36 -0.57 -11.75
N TYR A 61 27.91 0.53 -11.14
CA TYR A 61 27.91 1.84 -11.77
C TYR A 61 28.20 2.94 -10.76
N GLN A 62 28.79 4.03 -11.24
CA GLN A 62 28.86 5.28 -10.51
C GLN A 62 27.58 6.09 -10.78
N SER A 63 26.82 6.33 -9.71
CA SER A 63 25.58 7.11 -9.79
C SER A 63 25.87 8.56 -10.20
N LEU A 64 25.00 9.13 -11.04
CA LEU A 64 25.04 10.56 -11.37
C LEU A 64 25.02 11.42 -10.10
N LYS A 65 25.71 12.56 -10.13
CA LYS A 65 25.68 13.52 -9.01
C LYS A 65 24.27 14.07 -8.86
N ALA A 66 23.88 14.38 -7.62
CA ALA A 66 22.53 14.87 -7.33
C ALA A 66 22.15 16.13 -8.13
N SER A 67 23.12 17.00 -8.44
CA SER A 67 22.94 18.21 -9.26
C SER A 67 22.60 17.93 -10.72
N GLU A 68 22.99 16.77 -11.25
CA GLU A 68 22.81 16.38 -12.65
C GLU A 68 21.55 15.53 -12.87
N GLN A 69 20.99 14.96 -11.79
CA GLN A 69 19.83 14.05 -11.84
C GLN A 69 18.50 14.77 -12.15
N GLU A 70 18.29 16.01 -11.69
CA GLU A 70 16.98 16.68 -11.87
C GLU A 70 16.71 17.15 -13.30
N SER A 71 17.75 17.54 -14.06
CA SER A 71 17.63 17.97 -15.46
C SER A 71 17.77 16.84 -16.48
N SER A 72 18.27 15.66 -16.09
CA SER A 72 18.62 14.57 -17.01
C SER A 72 17.57 13.46 -17.15
N ILE A 73 16.60 13.35 -16.24
CA ILE A 73 15.59 12.26 -16.31
C ILE A 73 14.74 12.36 -17.58
N GLU A 74 14.30 13.57 -17.96
CA GLU A 74 13.55 13.76 -19.21
C GLU A 74 14.43 13.62 -20.46
N ALA A 75 15.76 13.74 -20.30
CA ALA A 75 16.75 13.62 -21.36
C ALA A 75 17.38 12.22 -21.48
N GLY A 76 16.95 11.25 -20.67
CA GLY A 76 17.50 9.90 -20.66
C GLY A 76 18.75 9.75 -19.79
N ALA A 77 18.62 9.97 -18.47
CA ALA A 77 19.73 9.88 -17.54
C ALA A 77 20.43 8.50 -17.61
N LYS A 78 21.76 8.52 -17.71
CA LYS A 78 22.62 7.33 -17.75
C LYS A 78 23.64 7.40 -16.63
N ASN A 79 23.75 6.34 -15.83
CA ASN A 79 24.84 6.20 -14.87
C ASN A 79 26.16 5.89 -15.60
N GLU A 80 27.29 6.18 -14.99
CA GLU A 80 28.60 5.75 -15.50
C GLU A 80 28.76 4.27 -15.18
N LEU A 81 28.70 3.44 -16.22
CA LEU A 81 28.75 2.00 -16.06
C LEU A 81 30.19 1.51 -15.88
N LEU A 82 30.45 0.80 -14.79
CA LEU A 82 31.79 0.36 -14.42
C LEU A 82 32.02 -1.09 -14.82
N SER A 83 31.03 -1.97 -14.65
CA SER A 83 31.18 -3.37 -15.04
C SER A 83 29.83 -4.06 -15.23
N TYR A 84 29.86 -5.11 -16.05
CA TYR A 84 28.85 -6.15 -16.07
C TYR A 84 29.45 -7.39 -15.45
N GLN A 85 28.71 -8.13 -14.64
CA GLN A 85 29.17 -9.43 -14.16
C GLN A 85 28.11 -10.49 -14.38
N PHE A 86 28.58 -11.74 -14.32
CA PHE A 86 27.72 -12.87 -14.53
C PHE A 86 28.18 -14.08 -13.74
N SER A 87 27.21 -14.91 -13.40
CA SER A 87 27.40 -16.32 -13.04
C SER A 87 26.49 -17.11 -13.97
N ILE A 88 27.04 -18.10 -14.67
CA ILE A 88 26.30 -18.95 -15.58
C ILE A 88 26.42 -20.41 -15.16
N LYS A 89 25.28 -21.08 -15.03
CA LYS A 89 25.18 -22.47 -14.59
C LYS A 89 24.22 -23.26 -15.47
N LEU A 90 24.66 -24.43 -15.93
CA LEU A 90 23.78 -25.39 -16.59
C LEU A 90 23.05 -26.22 -15.52
N ILE A 91 21.72 -26.28 -15.62
CA ILE A 91 20.90 -27.17 -14.80
C ILE A 91 20.09 -28.11 -15.69
N THR A 92 19.89 -29.34 -15.24
CA THR A 92 19.09 -30.38 -15.91
C THR A 92 18.05 -30.96 -14.97
N LYS A 93 16.92 -31.45 -15.50
CA LYS A 93 15.84 -32.03 -14.68
C LYS A 93 16.29 -33.29 -13.93
N GLU A 94 17.15 -34.09 -14.55
CA GLU A 94 17.68 -35.34 -13.99
C GLU A 94 18.74 -35.10 -12.89
N GLY A 95 19.22 -33.86 -12.74
CA GLY A 95 20.35 -33.51 -11.91
C GLY A 95 21.67 -33.99 -12.52
N GLN A 96 22.77 -33.30 -12.18
CA GLN A 96 24.12 -33.75 -12.47
C GLN A 96 24.96 -33.67 -11.19
N PRO A 97 25.87 -34.63 -10.91
CA PRO A 97 26.69 -34.64 -9.70
C PRO A 97 27.52 -33.35 -9.54
N VAL A 98 27.97 -32.80 -10.66
CA VAL A 98 28.62 -31.49 -10.74
C VAL A 98 27.98 -30.75 -11.91
N SER A 99 27.28 -29.66 -11.61
CA SER A 99 26.66 -28.82 -12.64
C SER A 99 27.70 -27.87 -13.23
N PRO A 100 27.90 -27.85 -14.57
CA PRO A 100 28.83 -26.93 -15.21
C PRO A 100 28.50 -25.48 -14.89
N GLU A 101 29.48 -24.77 -14.31
CA GLU A 101 29.34 -23.40 -13.83
C GLU A 101 30.62 -22.59 -14.14
N THR A 102 30.42 -21.33 -14.53
CA THR A 102 31.48 -20.33 -14.61
C THR A 102 30.94 -18.96 -14.28
N GLU A 103 31.84 -18.01 -14.09
CA GLU A 103 31.55 -16.63 -13.75
C GLU A 103 32.55 -15.71 -14.41
N GLY A 104 32.21 -14.44 -14.48
CA GLY A 104 33.10 -13.45 -15.06
C GLY A 104 32.62 -12.03 -14.83
N ILE A 105 33.49 -11.12 -15.24
CA ILE A 105 33.25 -9.69 -15.25
C ILE A 105 33.66 -9.18 -16.63
N ILE A 106 32.89 -8.24 -17.15
CA ILE A 106 33.14 -7.52 -18.39
C ILE A 106 33.27 -6.05 -18.04
N ILE A 107 34.36 -5.45 -18.48
CA ILE A 107 34.60 -4.02 -18.36
C ILE A 107 34.25 -3.37 -19.70
N PRO A 108 33.19 -2.56 -19.76
CA PRO A 108 32.87 -1.82 -20.97
C PRO A 108 33.94 -0.74 -21.24
N ASP A 109 34.11 -0.38 -22.51
CA ASP A 109 34.82 0.83 -22.85
C ASP A 109 34.05 2.07 -22.36
N ALA A 110 34.76 3.17 -22.13
CA ALA A 110 34.15 4.40 -21.62
C ALA A 110 32.95 4.83 -22.47
N GLU A 111 31.83 5.13 -21.81
CA GLU A 111 30.54 5.53 -22.41
C GLU A 111 29.89 4.49 -23.35
N GLN A 112 30.47 3.29 -23.49
CA GLN A 112 29.91 2.20 -24.28
C GLN A 112 29.07 1.27 -23.40
N ARG A 113 28.03 0.69 -23.99
CA ARG A 113 27.15 -0.28 -23.34
C ARG A 113 26.99 -1.49 -24.22
N LEU A 114 27.08 -2.66 -23.60
CA LEU A 114 26.84 -3.92 -24.28
C LEU A 114 25.36 -4.02 -24.66
N THR A 115 25.09 -4.67 -25.78
CA THR A 115 23.77 -5.24 -26.06
C THR A 115 23.54 -6.48 -25.20
N LEU A 116 22.28 -6.84 -24.97
CA LEU A 116 21.94 -8.11 -24.30
C LEU A 116 22.56 -9.31 -25.04
N ALA A 117 22.67 -9.23 -26.36
CA ALA A 117 23.25 -10.29 -27.20
C ALA A 117 24.76 -10.45 -26.95
N GLU A 118 25.51 -9.36 -26.85
CA GLU A 118 26.94 -9.39 -26.55
C GLU A 118 27.24 -9.95 -25.16
N PHE A 119 26.49 -9.49 -24.15
CA PHE A 119 26.61 -9.99 -22.79
C PHE A 119 26.31 -11.50 -22.70
N LEU A 120 25.17 -11.93 -23.28
CA LEU A 120 24.81 -13.34 -23.33
C LEU A 120 25.88 -14.17 -24.08
N GLY A 121 26.35 -13.66 -25.22
CA GLY A 121 27.35 -14.32 -26.06
C GLY A 121 28.66 -14.55 -25.32
N PHE A 122 29.12 -13.55 -24.56
CA PHE A 122 30.33 -13.67 -23.77
C PHE A 122 30.18 -14.63 -22.57
N ALA A 123 29.04 -14.58 -21.86
CA ALA A 123 28.78 -15.48 -20.74
C ALA A 123 28.68 -16.95 -21.20
N VAL A 124 27.93 -17.21 -22.27
CA VAL A 124 27.80 -18.53 -22.89
C VAL A 124 29.13 -19.03 -23.44
N GLY A 125 29.86 -18.17 -24.16
CA GLY A 125 31.18 -18.51 -24.68
C GLY A 125 32.18 -18.84 -23.57
N SER A 126 32.11 -18.16 -22.42
CA SER A 126 32.95 -18.47 -21.25
C SER A 126 32.65 -19.85 -20.66
N LEU A 127 31.38 -20.26 -20.66
CA LEU A 127 30.98 -21.60 -20.22
C LEU A 127 31.49 -22.67 -21.19
N ILE A 128 31.37 -22.43 -22.49
CA ILE A 128 31.86 -23.33 -23.55
C ILE A 128 33.39 -23.45 -23.48
N GLU A 129 34.12 -22.35 -23.31
CA GLU A 129 35.58 -22.38 -23.19
C GLU A 129 36.04 -23.26 -22.01
N LYS A 130 35.36 -23.15 -20.86
CA LYS A 130 35.64 -23.98 -19.68
C LYS A 130 35.18 -25.44 -19.85
N PHE A 131 34.13 -25.67 -20.62
CA PHE A 131 33.54 -27.00 -20.88
C PHE A 131 33.25 -27.21 -22.38
N PRO A 132 34.29 -27.46 -23.23
CA PRO A 132 34.14 -27.46 -24.69
C PRO A 132 33.19 -28.54 -25.24
N ASP A 133 33.12 -29.69 -24.57
CA ASP A 133 32.30 -30.83 -24.97
C ASP A 133 30.81 -30.67 -24.63
N LEU A 134 30.45 -29.60 -23.92
CA LEU A 134 29.10 -29.39 -23.41
C LEU A 134 28.14 -28.97 -24.54
N LYS A 135 26.98 -29.64 -24.61
CA LYS A 135 25.86 -29.23 -25.48
C LYS A 135 24.86 -28.40 -24.68
N LEU A 136 24.77 -27.11 -25.00
CA LEU A 136 23.96 -26.17 -24.25
C LEU A 136 22.48 -26.15 -24.70
N PRO A 137 21.54 -25.96 -23.76
CA PRO A 137 20.15 -25.73 -24.09
C PRO A 137 19.92 -24.32 -24.65
N LYS A 138 18.84 -24.14 -25.40
CA LYS A 138 18.46 -22.84 -25.98
C LYS A 138 17.70 -21.93 -25.01
N SER A 139 17.24 -22.46 -23.87
CA SER A 139 16.45 -21.70 -22.89
C SER A 139 17.35 -21.16 -21.80
N VAL A 140 17.35 -19.84 -21.64
CA VAL A 140 18.18 -19.12 -20.66
C VAL A 140 17.26 -18.38 -19.70
N TYR A 141 17.45 -18.55 -18.40
CA TYR A 141 16.90 -17.61 -17.41
C TYR A 141 17.93 -16.52 -17.15
N LEU A 142 17.58 -15.27 -17.49
CA LEU A 142 18.35 -14.10 -17.07
C LEU A 142 17.82 -13.64 -15.71
N LEU A 143 18.71 -13.66 -14.71
CA LEU A 143 18.38 -13.52 -13.30
C LEU A 143 19.07 -12.28 -12.75
N GLY A 144 18.28 -11.33 -12.26
CA GLY A 144 18.81 -10.22 -11.46
C GLY A 144 18.02 -10.09 -10.16
N HIS A 145 18.55 -9.32 -9.21
CA HIS A 145 17.84 -8.94 -8.00
C HIS A 145 17.46 -7.47 -8.08
N PHE A 146 16.16 -7.19 -8.18
CA PHE A 146 15.68 -5.86 -8.55
C PHE A 146 16.22 -5.44 -9.93
N ILE A 147 16.02 -6.31 -10.94
CA ILE A 147 16.57 -6.18 -12.31
C ILE A 147 16.20 -4.86 -13.00
N ARG A 148 15.24 -4.11 -12.46
CA ARG A 148 14.97 -2.73 -12.85
C ARG A 148 16.21 -1.83 -12.74
N ALA A 149 17.13 -2.09 -11.82
CA ALA A 149 18.38 -1.33 -11.71
C ALA A 149 19.33 -1.61 -12.87
N ASP A 150 19.51 -2.90 -13.21
CA ASP A 150 20.58 -3.36 -14.11
C ASP A 150 20.14 -3.52 -15.56
N PHE A 151 18.88 -3.89 -15.82
CA PHE A 151 18.41 -4.11 -17.19
C PHE A 151 18.54 -2.88 -18.12
N PRO A 152 18.38 -1.63 -17.64
CA PRO A 152 18.70 -0.43 -18.43
C PRO A 152 20.18 -0.27 -18.82
N ALA A 153 21.10 -1.05 -18.22
CA ALA A 153 22.52 -1.01 -18.54
C ALA A 153 22.81 -1.45 -19.98
N PHE A 154 21.90 -2.17 -20.63
CA PHE A 154 22.07 -2.59 -22.02
C PHE A 154 21.73 -1.49 -23.03
N SER A 155 22.51 -1.38 -24.10
CA SER A 155 22.27 -0.41 -25.17
C SER A 155 20.97 -0.65 -25.95
N ASP A 156 20.45 -1.88 -25.96
CA ASP A 156 19.19 -2.27 -26.57
C ASP A 156 18.02 -2.40 -25.57
N PHE A 157 18.17 -1.87 -24.35
CA PHE A 157 17.17 -1.95 -23.27
C PHE A 157 15.76 -1.58 -23.73
N LYS A 158 15.57 -0.43 -24.38
CA LYS A 158 14.24 0.07 -24.77
C LYS A 158 13.46 -0.93 -25.61
N ASP A 159 14.13 -1.57 -26.57
CA ASP A 159 13.51 -2.56 -27.46
C ASP A 159 13.24 -3.87 -26.73
N LYS A 160 14.18 -4.31 -25.88
CA LYS A 160 14.03 -5.55 -25.11
C LYS A 160 12.99 -5.43 -24.00
N ALA A 161 12.88 -4.29 -23.33
CA ALA A 161 11.91 -4.02 -22.28
C ALA A 161 10.46 -4.14 -22.78
N ARG A 162 10.20 -3.72 -24.01
CA ARG A 162 8.89 -3.89 -24.66
C ARG A 162 8.48 -5.35 -24.83
N LEU A 163 9.44 -6.28 -24.86
CA LEU A 163 9.17 -7.72 -24.93
C LEU A 163 8.93 -8.37 -23.56
N THR A 164 8.95 -7.57 -22.48
CA THR A 164 8.73 -8.02 -21.10
C THR A 164 7.37 -7.55 -20.56
N SER A 165 7.06 -7.91 -19.32
CA SER A 165 5.86 -7.50 -18.59
C SER A 165 6.25 -6.75 -17.31
N ASN A 166 5.45 -5.73 -16.97
CA ASN A 166 5.59 -5.00 -15.72
C ASN A 166 4.88 -5.74 -14.57
N VAL A 167 5.67 -6.39 -13.71
CA VAL A 167 5.17 -7.09 -12.52
C VAL A 167 5.69 -6.38 -11.28
N ARG A 168 4.80 -5.81 -10.45
CA ARG A 168 5.18 -5.07 -9.22
C ARG A 168 6.29 -4.02 -9.44
N SER A 169 6.28 -3.33 -10.57
CA SER A 169 7.29 -2.31 -10.94
C SER A 169 8.70 -2.85 -11.18
N THR A 170 8.81 -4.07 -11.74
CA THR A 170 10.03 -4.63 -12.34
C THR A 170 9.74 -5.31 -13.69
N PHE A 171 10.78 -5.74 -14.43
CA PHE A 171 10.71 -6.36 -15.75
C PHE A 171 10.76 -7.89 -15.65
N VAL A 172 9.75 -8.58 -16.20
CA VAL A 172 9.64 -10.06 -16.15
C VAL A 172 9.06 -10.62 -17.43
N SER A 173 9.54 -11.77 -17.91
CA SER A 173 8.92 -12.47 -19.05
C SER A 173 7.74 -13.35 -18.61
N ILE A 174 6.49 -12.97 -18.89
CA ILE A 174 5.31 -13.82 -18.59
C ILE A 174 4.97 -14.74 -19.77
N ASP A 175 4.64 -14.17 -20.93
CA ASP A 175 4.05 -14.92 -22.06
C ASP A 175 5.10 -15.46 -23.04
N SER A 176 6.22 -14.77 -23.19
CA SER A 176 7.30 -15.13 -24.11
C SER A 176 8.66 -14.66 -23.61
N GLY A 177 9.71 -15.41 -23.94
CA GLY A 177 11.09 -14.96 -23.78
C GLY A 177 11.55 -14.11 -24.97
N ILE A 178 12.65 -13.39 -24.75
CA ILE A 178 13.34 -12.56 -25.73
C ILE A 178 14.18 -13.47 -26.63
N PRO A 179 13.96 -13.49 -27.95
CA PRO A 179 14.84 -14.22 -28.87
C PRO A 179 16.18 -13.47 -29.02
N VAL A 180 17.28 -14.22 -28.93
CA VAL A 180 18.64 -13.74 -29.19
C VAL A 180 19.31 -14.70 -30.16
N THR A 181 19.66 -14.20 -31.34
CA THR A 181 20.25 -15.00 -32.43
C THR A 181 21.69 -14.57 -32.65
N PHE A 182 22.58 -15.54 -32.80
CA PHE A 182 23.97 -15.35 -33.20
C PHE A 182 24.15 -15.90 -34.63
N GLY A 183 24.82 -15.15 -35.49
CA GLY A 183 24.98 -15.47 -36.92
C GLY A 183 24.06 -14.64 -37.81
N GLU A 184 24.14 -14.85 -39.12
CA GLU A 184 23.27 -14.19 -40.10
C GLU A 184 21.88 -14.83 -40.14
N ALA A 185 20.88 -14.11 -40.65
CA ALA A 185 19.50 -14.60 -40.71
C ALA A 185 19.36 -15.90 -41.50
N ASP A 186 20.12 -16.04 -42.58
CA ASP A 186 20.10 -17.22 -43.46
C ASP A 186 21.08 -18.32 -43.01
N ALA A 187 21.95 -18.03 -42.04
CA ALA A 187 22.93 -18.96 -41.48
C ALA A 187 23.11 -18.77 -39.96
N PRO A 188 22.06 -19.02 -39.14
CA PRO A 188 22.14 -18.85 -37.70
C PRO A 188 23.08 -19.88 -37.07
N ILE A 189 24.02 -19.40 -36.27
CA ILE A 189 24.96 -20.19 -35.47
C ILE A 189 24.23 -20.74 -34.23
N ALA A 190 23.46 -19.88 -33.56
CA ALA A 190 22.72 -20.23 -32.36
C ALA A 190 21.50 -19.32 -32.18
N GLU A 191 20.44 -19.83 -31.57
CA GLU A 191 19.25 -19.06 -31.20
C GLU A 191 18.84 -19.42 -29.78
N PHE A 192 18.86 -18.43 -28.89
CA PHE A 192 18.46 -18.53 -27.50
C PHE A 192 17.11 -17.85 -27.26
N THR A 193 16.33 -18.43 -26.35
CA THR A 193 15.15 -17.78 -25.75
C THR A 193 15.52 -17.37 -24.33
N VAL A 194 15.67 -16.06 -24.11
CA VAL A 194 16.01 -15.47 -22.81
C VAL A 194 14.73 -15.14 -22.04
N ILE A 195 14.57 -15.73 -20.86
CA ILE A 195 13.43 -15.56 -19.97
C ILE A 195 13.89 -14.73 -18.79
N ILE A 196 13.39 -13.50 -18.67
CA ILE A 196 13.77 -12.61 -17.58
C ILE A 196 12.99 -12.97 -16.31
N ARG A 197 13.71 -13.12 -15.20
CA ARG A 197 13.15 -13.32 -13.85
C ARG A 197 13.85 -12.38 -12.88
N ASP A 198 13.05 -11.78 -12.01
CA ASP A 198 13.56 -10.94 -10.94
C ASP A 198 13.42 -11.69 -9.61
N THR A 199 14.55 -11.96 -8.96
CA THR A 199 14.59 -12.74 -7.71
C THR A 199 13.89 -12.02 -6.56
N ILE A 200 13.76 -10.68 -6.59
CA ILE A 200 13.04 -9.92 -5.55
C ILE A 200 11.55 -10.27 -5.50
N LEU A 201 10.97 -10.74 -6.61
CA LEU A 201 9.56 -11.18 -6.67
C LEU A 201 9.34 -12.59 -6.14
N LEU A 202 10.42 -13.32 -5.95
CA LEU A 202 10.48 -14.69 -5.44
C LEU A 202 11.00 -14.75 -4.01
N ALA A 203 11.56 -13.65 -3.51
CA ALA A 203 12.01 -13.47 -2.15
C ALA A 203 10.82 -13.39 -1.16
N PRO A 204 10.89 -14.04 0.01
CA PRO A 204 9.90 -13.89 1.08
C PRO A 204 9.78 -12.44 1.57
N SER A 205 8.60 -12.00 2.03
CA SER A 205 8.41 -10.58 2.37
C SER A 205 9.28 -10.07 3.52
N ASN A 206 9.70 -10.97 4.42
CA ASN A 206 10.56 -10.66 5.57
C ASN A 206 12.06 -10.82 5.27
N ALA A 207 12.42 -11.20 4.05
CA ALA A 207 13.79 -11.43 3.61
C ALA A 207 13.91 -11.05 2.13
N LYS A 208 13.75 -9.75 1.86
CA LYS A 208 13.62 -9.23 0.50
C LYS A 208 14.94 -8.77 -0.10
N SER A 209 15.93 -8.44 0.72
CA SER A 209 17.21 -7.94 0.20
C SER A 209 18.03 -9.09 -0.39
N LEU A 210 18.96 -8.77 -1.29
CA LEU A 210 19.89 -9.78 -1.81
C LEU A 210 20.78 -10.37 -0.71
N ALA A 211 21.12 -9.57 0.31
CA ALA A 211 21.86 -10.03 1.48
C ALA A 211 21.06 -11.07 2.27
N ASP A 212 19.77 -10.80 2.54
CA ASP A 212 18.88 -11.73 3.26
C ASP A 212 18.78 -13.06 2.50
N ILE A 213 18.68 -13.01 1.16
CA ILE A 213 18.66 -14.19 0.30
C ILE A 213 19.98 -14.96 0.39
N GLY A 214 21.12 -14.26 0.37
CA GLY A 214 22.44 -14.86 0.55
C GLY A 214 22.57 -15.60 1.88
N ASP A 215 22.14 -14.97 2.97
CA ASP A 215 22.17 -15.56 4.32
C ASP A 215 21.28 -16.80 4.42
N ILE A 216 20.08 -16.73 3.85
CA ILE A 216 19.12 -17.85 3.79
C ILE A 216 19.68 -19.05 3.02
N LEU A 217 20.51 -18.81 2.01
CA LEU A 217 21.18 -19.85 1.22
C LEU A 217 22.47 -20.37 1.87
N GLY A 218 22.92 -19.77 2.98
CA GLY A 218 24.24 -20.02 3.55
C GLY A 218 25.39 -19.56 2.63
N PHE A 219 25.10 -18.62 1.72
CA PHE A 219 26.04 -18.03 0.77
C PHE A 219 25.98 -16.51 0.88
N PRO A 220 26.48 -15.93 1.99
CA PRO A 220 26.30 -14.53 2.32
C PRO A 220 26.93 -13.62 1.26
N LYS A 221 26.38 -12.42 1.14
CA LYS A 221 26.98 -11.37 0.32
C LYS A 221 28.31 -10.90 0.94
N ILE A 222 29.22 -10.37 0.10
CA ILE A 222 30.45 -9.75 0.58
C ILE A 222 30.12 -8.35 1.13
N GLN A 223 30.47 -8.11 2.39
CA GLN A 223 30.33 -6.79 3.00
C GLN A 223 31.58 -5.95 2.70
N LEU A 224 31.38 -4.72 2.21
CA LEU A 224 32.49 -3.87 1.77
C LEU A 224 33.10 -3.00 2.88
N GLY A 225 32.35 -2.72 3.95
CA GLY A 225 32.80 -1.91 5.09
C GLY A 225 32.46 -2.55 6.42
N GLN A 226 33.19 -2.21 7.48
CA GLN A 226 32.96 -2.73 8.84
C GLN A 226 31.78 -2.06 9.53
N THR A 227 31.43 -0.84 9.08
CA THR A 227 30.30 -0.06 9.60
C THR A 227 29.38 0.34 8.47
N SER A 228 28.11 0.59 8.78
CA SER A 228 27.13 1.07 7.78
C SER A 228 27.54 2.40 7.14
N LYS A 229 28.32 3.23 7.84
CA LYS A 229 28.84 4.50 7.32
C LYS A 229 29.94 4.28 6.29
N GLU A 230 30.88 3.37 6.57
CA GLU A 230 31.97 3.03 5.66
C GLU A 230 31.44 2.33 4.40
N GLU A 231 30.53 1.37 4.58
CA GLU A 231 29.90 0.67 3.47
C GLU A 231 29.14 1.63 2.54
N ARG A 232 28.53 2.67 3.12
CA ARG A 232 27.90 3.76 2.36
C ARG A 232 28.91 4.58 1.57
N GLU A 233 30.01 5.00 2.20
CA GLU A 233 31.03 5.81 1.52
C GLU A 233 31.63 5.07 0.32
N ILE A 234 31.83 3.76 0.45
CA ILE A 234 32.28 2.89 -0.63
C ILE A 234 31.23 2.85 -1.75
N LYS A 235 29.97 2.54 -1.44
CA LYS A 235 28.87 2.44 -2.43
C LYS A 235 28.56 3.76 -3.14
N GLU A 236 28.75 4.91 -2.47
CA GLU A 236 28.61 6.23 -3.09
C GLU A 236 29.77 6.56 -4.06
N ASN A 237 30.91 5.87 -3.95
CA ASN A 237 32.13 6.11 -4.72
C ASN A 237 32.66 4.83 -5.40
N MET A 238 31.78 4.07 -6.05
CA MET A 238 32.12 2.80 -6.70
C MET A 238 33.24 2.92 -7.76
N ALA A 239 33.31 4.02 -8.49
CA ALA A 239 34.40 4.22 -9.46
C ALA A 239 35.78 4.29 -8.77
N ARG A 240 35.85 4.97 -7.63
CA ARG A 240 37.05 5.06 -6.81
C ARG A 240 37.40 3.69 -6.20
N PHE A 241 36.41 2.99 -5.66
CA PHE A 241 36.61 1.67 -5.07
C PHE A 241 37.14 0.66 -6.09
N ARG A 242 36.60 0.64 -7.32
CA ARG A 242 37.11 -0.18 -8.42
C ARG A 242 38.60 0.09 -8.71
N LYS A 243 38.98 1.37 -8.76
CA LYS A 243 40.36 1.80 -9.05
C LYS A 243 41.35 1.50 -7.92
N GLU A 244 40.93 1.65 -6.67
CA GLU A 244 41.82 1.50 -5.51
C GLU A 244 41.88 0.07 -4.97
N ARG A 245 40.82 -0.72 -5.16
CA ARG A 245 40.63 -2.06 -4.54
C ARG A 245 40.01 -3.04 -5.54
N TRP A 246 40.64 -3.20 -6.70
CA TRP A 246 40.13 -4.01 -7.83
C TRP A 246 39.71 -5.44 -7.46
N THR A 247 40.56 -6.18 -6.74
CA THR A 247 40.26 -7.58 -6.36
C THR A 247 38.96 -7.68 -5.56
N GLU A 248 38.79 -6.80 -4.57
CA GLU A 248 37.61 -6.79 -3.70
C GLU A 248 36.36 -6.35 -4.45
N PHE A 249 36.48 -5.33 -5.31
CA PHE A 249 35.41 -4.91 -6.22
C PHE A 249 34.95 -6.07 -7.12
N ARG A 250 35.90 -6.78 -7.73
CA ARG A 250 35.62 -7.90 -8.63
C ARG A 250 34.92 -9.04 -7.91
N GLU A 251 35.40 -9.43 -6.73
CA GLU A 251 34.79 -10.49 -5.93
C GLU A 251 33.38 -10.12 -5.45
N TYR A 252 33.21 -8.89 -4.97
CA TYR A 252 31.92 -8.34 -4.54
C TYR A 252 30.90 -8.34 -5.69
N ALA A 253 31.26 -7.79 -6.83
CA ALA A 253 30.34 -7.64 -7.96
C ALA A 253 29.91 -9.03 -8.48
N ILE A 254 30.83 -9.98 -8.62
CA ILE A 254 30.51 -11.34 -9.09
C ILE A 254 29.62 -12.08 -8.07
N ARG A 255 29.82 -11.85 -6.77
CA ARG A 255 29.04 -12.50 -5.70
C ARG A 255 27.53 -12.25 -5.86
N ASP A 256 27.12 -11.05 -6.24
CA ASP A 256 25.70 -10.70 -6.39
C ASP A 256 25.01 -11.52 -7.49
N ALA A 257 25.67 -11.70 -8.63
CA ALA A 257 25.21 -12.57 -9.71
C ALA A 257 25.16 -14.04 -9.28
N GLN A 258 26.13 -14.52 -8.51
CA GLN A 258 26.16 -15.90 -7.99
C GLN A 258 25.00 -16.18 -7.03
N VAL A 259 24.70 -15.25 -6.12
CA VAL A 259 23.56 -15.38 -5.19
C VAL A 259 22.25 -15.53 -5.97
N CYS A 260 22.06 -14.75 -7.04
CA CYS A 260 20.88 -14.85 -7.90
C CYS A 260 20.72 -16.24 -8.55
N VAL A 261 21.82 -16.81 -9.08
CA VAL A 261 21.82 -18.16 -9.69
C VAL A 261 21.45 -19.23 -8.67
N ARG A 262 22.10 -19.22 -7.50
CA ARG A 262 21.85 -20.20 -6.43
C ARG A 262 20.41 -20.11 -5.92
N PHE A 263 19.88 -18.90 -5.77
CA PHE A 263 18.48 -18.71 -5.37
C PHE A 263 17.51 -19.24 -6.43
N ALA A 264 17.75 -18.94 -7.70
CA ALA A 264 16.93 -19.44 -8.80
C ALA A 264 16.94 -20.96 -8.89
N GLU A 265 18.10 -21.59 -8.72
CA GLU A 265 18.23 -23.04 -8.66
C GLU A 265 17.38 -23.62 -7.52
N ARG A 266 17.46 -23.05 -6.31
CA ARG A 266 16.63 -23.49 -5.16
C ARG A 266 15.13 -23.35 -5.44
N ILE A 267 14.72 -22.27 -6.11
CA ILE A 267 13.31 -22.04 -6.50
C ILE A 267 12.85 -23.06 -7.57
N ILE A 268 13.68 -23.37 -8.56
CA ILE A 268 13.37 -24.36 -9.61
C ILE A 268 13.30 -25.77 -9.01
N GLN A 269 14.19 -26.09 -8.07
CA GLN A 269 14.14 -27.33 -7.31
C GLN A 269 12.80 -27.45 -6.58
N GLN A 270 12.38 -26.40 -5.87
CA GLN A 270 11.07 -26.37 -5.21
C GLN A 270 9.90 -26.55 -6.19
N SER A 271 9.95 -25.89 -7.35
CA SER A 271 8.92 -26.07 -8.40
C SER A 271 8.87 -27.51 -8.94
N THR A 272 10.03 -28.17 -9.02
CA THR A 272 10.14 -29.54 -9.48
C THR A 272 9.61 -30.51 -8.42
N GLU A 273 10.01 -30.33 -7.17
CA GLU A 273 9.56 -31.14 -6.03
C GLU A 273 8.03 -31.06 -5.82
N LEU A 274 7.45 -29.86 -5.97
CA LEU A 274 6.02 -29.64 -5.70
C LEU A 274 5.10 -29.95 -6.88
N PHE A 275 5.56 -29.75 -8.12
CA PHE A 275 4.67 -29.79 -9.30
C PHE A 275 5.18 -30.66 -10.46
N ASP A 276 6.30 -31.36 -10.31
CA ASP A 276 7.06 -31.99 -11.41
C ASP A 276 7.38 -31.00 -12.56
N SER A 277 7.38 -29.69 -12.25
CA SER A 277 7.58 -28.62 -13.22
C SER A 277 8.99 -28.05 -13.07
N PHE A 278 9.86 -28.43 -14.01
CA PHE A 278 11.21 -27.90 -14.12
C PHE A 278 11.17 -26.51 -14.77
N LYS A 279 10.66 -25.51 -14.03
CA LYS A 279 10.51 -24.11 -14.46
C LYS A 279 10.63 -23.17 -13.28
N MET A 280 11.07 -21.94 -13.56
CA MET A 280 11.07 -20.87 -12.57
C MET A 280 9.78 -20.04 -12.68
N PRO A 281 8.95 -19.97 -11.63
CA PRO A 281 7.77 -19.11 -11.62
C PRO A 281 8.15 -17.64 -11.65
N ALA A 282 7.20 -16.78 -12.06
CA ALA A 282 7.42 -15.34 -12.15
C ALA A 282 7.37 -14.62 -10.78
N THR A 283 6.65 -15.18 -9.80
CA THR A 283 6.49 -14.61 -8.45
C THR A 283 6.34 -15.73 -7.43
N LEU A 284 6.70 -15.50 -6.17
CA LEU A 284 6.50 -16.51 -5.14
C LEU A 284 5.01 -16.86 -4.96
N THR A 285 4.14 -15.86 -5.09
CA THR A 285 2.68 -16.01 -4.91
C THR A 285 2.02 -16.98 -5.90
N SER A 286 2.68 -17.34 -7.02
CA SER A 286 2.13 -18.33 -7.94
C SER A 286 2.23 -19.76 -7.42
N PHE A 287 3.16 -20.05 -6.49
CA PHE A 287 3.22 -21.34 -5.81
C PHE A 287 1.94 -21.60 -5.02
N GLY A 288 1.48 -20.63 -4.21
CA GLY A 288 0.26 -20.78 -3.40
C GLY A 288 -0.98 -21.07 -4.23
N THR A 289 -1.19 -20.34 -5.33
CA THR A 289 -2.31 -20.62 -6.24
C THR A 289 -2.18 -21.99 -6.91
N ALA A 290 -0.99 -22.41 -7.31
CA ALA A 290 -0.78 -23.71 -7.96
C ALA A 290 -0.98 -24.88 -6.97
N LEU A 291 -0.45 -24.76 -5.75
CA LEU A 291 -0.62 -25.74 -4.68
C LEU A 291 -2.08 -25.89 -4.27
N LEU A 292 -2.81 -24.79 -4.11
CA LEU A 292 -4.24 -24.84 -3.79
C LEU A 292 -5.03 -25.60 -4.87
N LEU A 293 -4.84 -25.26 -6.14
CA LEU A 293 -5.53 -25.92 -7.26
C LEU A 293 -5.12 -27.39 -7.43
N LEU A 294 -3.89 -27.74 -7.07
CA LEU A 294 -3.42 -29.12 -7.05
C LEU A 294 -4.03 -29.90 -5.88
N GLY A 295 -4.11 -29.28 -4.70
CA GLY A 295 -4.74 -29.83 -3.50
C GLY A 295 -6.20 -30.19 -3.77
N TRP A 296 -7.00 -29.25 -4.30
CA TRP A 296 -8.38 -29.53 -4.71
C TRP A 296 -8.49 -30.70 -5.67
N LYS A 297 -7.65 -30.72 -6.71
CA LYS A 297 -7.63 -31.81 -7.67
C LYS A 297 -7.29 -33.16 -7.03
N ASN A 298 -6.33 -33.20 -6.09
CA ASN A 298 -5.91 -34.41 -5.40
C ASN A 298 -6.99 -34.94 -4.44
N GLU A 299 -7.79 -34.04 -3.87
CA GLU A 299 -8.98 -34.36 -3.07
C GLU A 299 -10.20 -34.75 -3.94
N GLY A 300 -10.06 -34.77 -5.27
CA GLY A 300 -11.14 -35.09 -6.20
C GLY A 300 -12.13 -33.95 -6.43
N LEU A 301 -11.82 -32.73 -5.99
CA LEU A 301 -12.64 -31.54 -6.15
C LEU A 301 -12.36 -30.84 -7.49
N ASP A 302 -13.41 -30.35 -8.15
CA ASP A 302 -13.27 -29.58 -9.38
C ASP A 302 -13.03 -28.09 -9.10
N ASN A 303 -11.96 -27.55 -9.69
CA ASN A 303 -11.57 -26.15 -9.51
C ASN A 303 -12.64 -25.16 -9.98
N ASN A 304 -13.34 -25.45 -11.07
CA ASN A 304 -14.35 -24.55 -11.61
C ASN A 304 -15.61 -24.59 -10.73
N GLN A 305 -16.02 -25.76 -10.25
CA GLN A 305 -17.13 -25.89 -9.29
C GLN A 305 -16.87 -25.11 -8.00
N ILE A 306 -15.71 -25.26 -7.36
CA ILE A 306 -15.38 -24.49 -6.14
C ILE A 306 -15.43 -22.98 -6.43
N LEU A 307 -14.90 -22.56 -7.58
CA LEU A 307 -14.81 -21.15 -7.95
C LEU A 307 -16.09 -20.61 -8.60
N GLY A 308 -17.15 -21.39 -8.74
CA GLY A 308 -18.40 -20.97 -9.40
C GLY A 308 -18.16 -20.52 -10.84
N ARG A 309 -17.40 -21.30 -11.60
CA ARG A 309 -16.99 -21.02 -12.98
C ARG A 309 -17.42 -22.14 -13.92
N GLU A 310 -17.47 -21.83 -15.20
CA GLU A 310 -17.75 -22.82 -16.24
C GLU A 310 -16.80 -22.66 -17.44
N ALA A 311 -16.41 -23.76 -18.07
CA ALA A 311 -15.49 -23.74 -19.20
C ALA A 311 -16.24 -23.55 -20.52
N ILE A 312 -16.16 -22.35 -21.10
CA ILE A 312 -16.84 -22.01 -22.36
C ILE A 312 -15.83 -21.80 -23.49
N LYS A 313 -16.13 -22.33 -24.68
CA LYS A 313 -15.33 -22.11 -25.90
C LYS A 313 -15.81 -20.85 -26.61
N VAL A 314 -14.98 -19.80 -26.63
CA VAL A 314 -15.30 -18.52 -27.28
C VAL A 314 -14.47 -18.34 -28.55
N LYS A 315 -15.14 -17.94 -29.62
CA LYS A 315 -14.52 -17.55 -30.89
C LYS A 315 -14.07 -16.08 -30.82
N PHE A 316 -12.80 -15.80 -31.01
CA PHE A 316 -12.24 -14.45 -31.01
C PHE A 316 -11.41 -14.21 -32.27
N TYR A 317 -11.41 -12.98 -32.78
CA TYR A 317 -10.58 -12.62 -33.93
C TYR A 317 -9.15 -12.32 -33.49
N SER A 318 -8.17 -13.10 -33.96
CA SER A 318 -6.76 -12.82 -33.69
C SER A 318 -6.26 -11.79 -34.69
N LYS A 319 -6.05 -10.55 -34.25
CA LYS A 319 -5.44 -9.50 -35.08
C LYS A 319 -4.06 -9.92 -35.61
N LYS A 320 -3.30 -10.67 -34.80
CA LYS A 320 -1.98 -11.18 -35.17
C LYS A 320 -2.01 -12.19 -36.31
N ASP A 321 -3.04 -13.04 -36.35
CA ASP A 321 -3.11 -14.13 -37.32
C ASP A 321 -4.10 -13.87 -38.47
N GLY A 322 -4.93 -12.84 -38.38
CA GLY A 322 -5.90 -12.45 -39.42
C GLY A 322 -7.15 -13.34 -39.52
N TYR A 323 -7.36 -14.27 -38.59
CA TYR A 323 -8.53 -15.16 -38.58
C TYR A 323 -9.07 -15.42 -37.16
N TYR A 324 -10.28 -15.98 -37.10
CA TYR A 324 -10.93 -16.36 -35.85
C TYR A 324 -10.31 -17.61 -35.23
N LYS A 325 -9.94 -17.53 -33.96
CA LYS A 325 -9.48 -18.65 -33.13
C LYS A 325 -10.50 -18.96 -32.05
N ILE A 326 -10.52 -20.21 -31.61
CA ILE A 326 -11.30 -20.64 -30.45
C ILE A 326 -10.36 -20.65 -29.25
N LYS A 327 -10.78 -20.03 -28.14
CA LYS A 327 -10.13 -20.18 -26.83
C LYS A 327 -11.16 -20.65 -25.82
N THR A 328 -10.72 -21.48 -24.88
CA THR A 328 -11.51 -21.77 -23.69
C THR A 328 -11.31 -20.65 -22.68
N VAL A 329 -12.41 -20.11 -22.16
CA VAL A 329 -12.44 -19.14 -21.05
C VAL A 329 -13.21 -19.75 -19.89
N THR A 330 -12.95 -19.27 -18.68
CA THR A 330 -13.63 -19.71 -17.46
C THR A 330 -14.32 -18.55 -16.74
N PRO A 331 -15.40 -17.98 -17.33
CA PRO A 331 -16.22 -16.97 -16.66
C PRO A 331 -16.89 -17.56 -15.41
N LEU A 332 -17.43 -16.68 -14.57
CA LEU A 332 -18.35 -17.08 -13.51
C LEU A 332 -19.60 -17.73 -14.11
N GLN A 333 -20.14 -18.72 -13.42
CA GLN A 333 -21.46 -19.29 -13.69
C GLN A 333 -22.52 -18.21 -13.61
N GLU A 334 -23.61 -18.39 -14.35
CA GLU A 334 -24.66 -17.41 -14.56
C GLU A 334 -25.16 -16.75 -13.26
N ASN A 335 -25.59 -17.54 -12.26
CA ASN A 335 -26.11 -17.02 -10.98
C ASN A 335 -25.07 -16.22 -10.17
N ALA A 336 -23.81 -16.66 -10.20
CA ALA A 336 -22.71 -15.95 -9.54
C ALA A 336 -22.36 -14.65 -10.31
N HIS A 337 -22.40 -14.69 -11.64
CA HIS A 337 -22.12 -13.55 -12.50
C HIS A 337 -23.17 -12.43 -12.34
N TYR A 338 -24.46 -12.76 -12.25
CA TYR A 338 -25.53 -11.77 -12.08
C TYR A 338 -25.38 -10.91 -10.82
N ASN A 339 -24.72 -11.43 -9.79
CA ASN A 339 -24.51 -10.76 -8.52
C ASN A 339 -23.10 -10.17 -8.36
N GLU A 340 -22.17 -10.48 -9.27
CA GLU A 340 -20.73 -10.16 -9.16
C GLU A 340 -20.45 -8.69 -8.78
N ALA A 341 -21.13 -7.75 -9.44
CA ALA A 341 -20.93 -6.32 -9.19
C ALA A 341 -21.34 -5.91 -7.77
N PHE A 342 -22.48 -6.42 -7.29
CA PHE A 342 -22.96 -6.15 -5.93
C PHE A 342 -22.04 -6.76 -4.88
N ILE A 343 -21.62 -8.02 -5.07
CA ILE A 343 -20.70 -8.70 -4.14
C ILE A 343 -19.32 -8.04 -4.13
N THR A 344 -18.85 -7.55 -5.27
CA THR A 344 -17.60 -6.78 -5.34
C THR A 344 -17.67 -5.48 -4.52
N GLU A 345 -18.85 -4.89 -4.36
CA GLU A 345 -19.04 -3.71 -3.50
C GLU A 345 -19.06 -4.02 -2.00
N THR A 346 -19.34 -5.27 -1.61
CA THR A 346 -19.19 -5.71 -0.21
C THR A 346 -17.74 -6.00 0.17
N TYR A 347 -16.85 -6.17 -0.83
CA TYR A 347 -15.41 -6.34 -0.58
C TYR A 347 -14.73 -5.02 -0.18
N HIS A 348 -14.24 -4.97 1.06
CA HIS A 348 -13.44 -3.89 1.63
C HIS A 348 -12.08 -4.38 2.12
N GLY A 349 -11.11 -3.47 2.24
CA GLY A 349 -9.81 -3.80 2.84
C GLY A 349 -9.91 -4.03 4.36
N GLY A 350 -8.77 -4.13 5.04
CA GLY A 350 -8.74 -4.19 6.51
C GLY A 350 -9.28 -2.93 7.19
N ARG A 351 -9.71 -3.05 8.46
CA ARG A 351 -10.16 -1.93 9.30
C ARG A 351 -8.95 -1.08 9.68
N ASN A 352 -8.97 0.23 9.42
CA ASN A 352 -7.86 1.10 9.83
C ASN A 352 -8.39 2.44 10.33
N GLU A 353 -8.11 2.77 11.59
CA GLU A 353 -8.62 3.95 12.29
C GLU A 353 -7.58 4.47 13.30
N GLN A 354 -7.56 5.79 13.50
CA GLN A 354 -6.81 6.45 14.57
C GLN A 354 -7.81 7.02 15.57
N PHE A 355 -7.74 6.59 16.83
CA PHE A 355 -8.70 6.97 17.87
C PHE A 355 -8.23 8.15 18.72
N ILE A 356 -6.91 8.32 18.85
CA ILE A 356 -6.27 9.41 19.60
C ILE A 356 -5.35 10.19 18.64
N PHE A 357 -5.56 11.50 18.50
CA PHE A 357 -4.59 12.39 17.84
C PHE A 357 -3.70 13.02 18.89
N GLY A 358 -2.41 13.17 18.58
CA GLY A 358 -1.42 13.74 19.48
C GLY A 358 -0.84 12.68 20.42
N ILE A 359 -0.64 13.09 21.68
CA ILE A 359 0.11 12.36 22.69
C ILE A 359 -0.85 11.53 23.53
N ALA A 360 -0.62 10.22 23.61
CA ALA A 360 -1.33 9.36 24.56
C ALA A 360 -0.76 9.49 25.98
N ASP A 361 -1.55 9.08 26.97
CA ASP A 361 -1.08 9.06 28.35
C ASP A 361 0.04 8.00 28.52
N GLU A 362 0.99 8.26 29.42
CA GLU A 362 2.05 7.31 29.72
C GLU A 362 1.48 6.10 30.47
N GLY A 363 1.83 4.90 30.01
CA GLY A 363 1.32 3.66 30.57
C GLY A 363 1.98 2.45 29.94
N GLN A 364 1.28 1.33 29.89
CA GLN A 364 1.68 0.16 29.12
C GLN A 364 0.70 -0.01 27.95
N TRP A 365 1.18 0.25 26.74
CA TRP A 365 0.41 0.12 25.52
C TRP A 365 0.86 -1.13 24.75
N ARG A 366 -0.07 -2.03 24.45
CA ARG A 366 0.19 -3.30 23.76
C ARG A 366 -0.43 -3.31 22.38
N ASP A 367 0.38 -3.62 21.37
CA ASP A 367 -0.03 -3.81 19.99
C ASP A 367 -0.32 -5.30 19.77
N HIS A 368 -1.60 -5.67 19.79
CA HIS A 368 -2.07 -7.03 19.58
C HIS A 368 -2.51 -7.24 18.13
N ASP A 369 -2.24 -8.43 17.58
CA ASP A 369 -2.69 -8.83 16.25
C ASP A 369 -3.32 -10.22 16.25
N LEU A 370 -4.37 -10.38 15.45
CA LEU A 370 -4.97 -11.69 15.19
C LEU A 370 -3.99 -12.57 14.42
N SER A 371 -3.69 -13.75 14.97
CA SER A 371 -2.72 -14.67 14.40
C SER A 371 -3.17 -15.23 13.06
N SER A 372 -2.43 -14.89 12.00
CA SER A 372 -2.71 -15.35 10.62
C SER A 372 -4.17 -15.10 10.20
N ALA A 373 -4.68 -13.90 10.51
CA ALA A 373 -6.11 -13.58 10.48
C ALA A 373 -6.84 -13.98 9.18
N TYR A 374 -6.28 -13.61 8.02
CA TYR A 374 -6.90 -13.93 6.72
C TYR A 374 -6.86 -15.41 6.37
N THR A 375 -5.80 -16.15 6.72
CA THR A 375 -5.78 -17.59 6.47
C THR A 375 -6.75 -18.32 7.41
N THR A 376 -6.87 -17.88 8.67
CA THR A 376 -7.87 -18.42 9.59
C THR A 376 -9.28 -18.18 9.05
N ALA A 377 -9.59 -16.97 8.58
CA ALA A 377 -10.86 -16.65 7.93
C ALA A 377 -11.11 -17.48 6.66
N MET A 378 -10.09 -17.70 5.82
CA MET A 378 -10.20 -18.56 4.62
C MET A 378 -10.58 -20.00 4.97
N SER A 379 -10.06 -20.54 6.08
CA SER A 379 -10.30 -21.94 6.50
C SER A 379 -11.74 -22.24 6.92
N LEU A 380 -12.55 -21.20 7.11
CA LEU A 380 -13.97 -21.28 7.47
C LEU A 380 -14.89 -21.38 6.25
N ILE A 381 -14.39 -21.12 5.04
CA ILE A 381 -15.20 -21.15 3.82
C ILE A 381 -15.50 -22.60 3.46
N GLY A 382 -16.78 -22.98 3.57
CA GLY A 382 -17.33 -24.25 3.10
C GLY A 382 -17.41 -24.35 1.57
N THR A 383 -17.86 -25.50 1.07
CA THR A 383 -18.06 -25.71 -0.38
C THR A 383 -19.34 -25.00 -0.82
N PRO A 384 -19.27 -23.98 -1.70
CA PRO A 384 -20.46 -23.22 -2.10
C PRO A 384 -21.29 -23.96 -3.15
N ASP A 385 -22.61 -23.79 -3.07
CA ASP A 385 -23.57 -24.20 -4.07
C ASP A 385 -24.00 -22.98 -4.90
N TRP A 386 -23.33 -22.82 -6.04
CA TRP A 386 -23.52 -21.69 -6.95
C TRP A 386 -24.81 -21.79 -7.78
N ASP A 387 -25.42 -22.98 -7.87
CA ASP A 387 -26.65 -23.18 -8.64
C ASP A 387 -27.87 -22.73 -7.83
N ASN A 388 -27.79 -22.75 -6.50
CA ASN A 388 -28.88 -22.42 -5.58
C ASN A 388 -28.70 -21.07 -4.85
N ILE A 389 -28.05 -20.08 -5.48
CA ILE A 389 -27.96 -18.71 -4.93
C ILE A 389 -29.36 -18.12 -4.79
N THR A 390 -29.66 -17.58 -3.60
CA THR A 390 -30.97 -17.00 -3.29
C THR A 390 -30.87 -15.53 -2.92
N ASN A 391 -31.90 -14.76 -3.25
CA ASN A 391 -32.07 -13.40 -2.75
C ASN A 391 -32.76 -13.44 -1.40
N LEU A 392 -32.17 -12.78 -0.40
CA LEU A 392 -32.74 -12.65 0.93
C LEU A 392 -33.69 -11.44 0.97
N THR A 393 -34.84 -11.62 1.63
CA THR A 393 -35.85 -10.58 1.84
C THR A 393 -35.96 -10.14 3.30
N THR A 394 -35.30 -10.84 4.23
CA THR A 394 -35.22 -10.48 5.65
C THR A 394 -33.77 -10.59 6.15
N LEU A 395 -33.54 -10.13 7.38
CA LEU A 395 -32.24 -10.23 8.08
C LEU A 395 -32.25 -11.34 9.14
N ASP A 396 -33.25 -12.21 9.10
CA ASP A 396 -33.45 -13.25 10.11
C ASP A 396 -32.53 -14.45 9.83
N ASN A 397 -32.06 -15.11 10.90
CA ASN A 397 -31.26 -16.34 10.84
C ASN A 397 -29.94 -16.21 10.06
N VAL A 398 -29.32 -15.02 10.03
CA VAL A 398 -27.99 -14.85 9.43
C VAL A 398 -26.92 -15.26 10.43
N GLY A 399 -26.19 -16.34 10.13
CA GLY A 399 -25.04 -16.80 10.90
C GLY A 399 -23.76 -16.03 10.56
N PRO A 400 -22.79 -15.93 11.49
CA PRO A 400 -21.53 -15.21 11.25
C PRO A 400 -20.62 -15.86 10.21
N LEU A 401 -20.85 -17.13 9.89
CA LEU A 401 -20.05 -17.91 8.94
C LEU A 401 -20.72 -18.07 7.57
N ASP A 402 -21.93 -17.52 7.39
CA ASP A 402 -22.68 -17.67 6.15
C ASP A 402 -22.00 -16.92 5.01
N LEU A 403 -22.04 -17.50 3.80
CA LEU A 403 -21.75 -16.78 2.56
C LEU A 403 -22.95 -15.92 2.15
N SER A 404 -23.33 -15.00 3.03
CA SER A 404 -24.39 -14.01 2.80
C SER A 404 -23.83 -12.59 2.71
N PHE A 405 -24.43 -11.78 1.83
CA PHE A 405 -23.95 -10.45 1.45
C PHE A 405 -25.10 -9.47 1.36
N PHE A 406 -24.91 -8.28 1.90
CA PHE A 406 -26.01 -7.36 2.18
C PHE A 406 -25.69 -5.93 1.76
N SER A 407 -26.72 -5.21 1.32
CA SER A 407 -26.80 -3.76 1.45
C SER A 407 -27.83 -3.43 2.51
N VAL A 408 -27.41 -2.75 3.57
CA VAL A 408 -28.26 -2.36 4.69
C VAL A 408 -28.12 -0.88 4.98
N ASP A 409 -29.25 -0.23 5.22
CA ASP A 409 -29.23 1.00 6.00
C ASP A 409 -29.09 0.63 7.47
N PHE A 410 -28.28 1.38 8.20
CA PHE A 410 -27.99 1.09 9.58
C PHE A 410 -27.91 2.36 10.44
N GLU A 411 -28.22 2.21 11.72
CA GLU A 411 -27.94 3.19 12.76
C GLU A 411 -27.57 2.49 14.07
N PHE A 412 -26.34 2.69 14.53
CA PHE A 412 -25.87 2.19 15.81
C PHE A 412 -26.37 3.07 16.98
N PRO A 413 -26.66 2.46 18.15
CA PRO A 413 -26.88 3.19 19.40
C PRO A 413 -25.68 4.07 19.76
N GLU A 414 -25.94 5.19 20.45
CA GLU A 414 -24.87 6.10 20.90
C GLU A 414 -23.88 5.44 21.89
N SER A 415 -24.29 4.34 22.54
CA SER A 415 -23.42 3.56 23.42
C SER A 415 -22.32 2.80 22.69
N VAL A 416 -22.44 2.57 21.36
CA VAL A 416 -21.45 1.82 20.58
C VAL A 416 -20.24 2.70 20.28
N ARG A 417 -19.13 2.42 20.98
CA ARG A 417 -17.87 3.16 20.85
C ARG A 417 -17.19 2.93 19.50
N PHE A 418 -17.30 1.71 18.96
CA PHE A 418 -16.63 1.28 17.74
C PHE A 418 -17.61 0.66 16.73
N PRO A 419 -18.37 1.46 15.96
CA PRO A 419 -19.21 0.95 14.88
C PRO A 419 -18.45 0.02 13.94
N THR A 420 -19.15 -0.97 13.40
CA THR A 420 -18.52 -2.12 12.73
C THR A 420 -18.88 -2.23 11.25
N LEU A 421 -19.87 -1.48 10.78
CA LEU A 421 -20.29 -1.51 9.38
C LEU A 421 -19.47 -0.52 8.51
N PRO A 422 -18.79 -1.00 7.47
CA PRO A 422 -17.92 -0.18 6.63
C PRO A 422 -18.73 0.67 5.64
N VAL A 423 -18.38 1.95 5.54
CA VAL A 423 -18.89 2.86 4.51
C VAL A 423 -17.74 3.37 3.65
N ARG A 424 -17.87 3.18 2.34
CA ARG A 424 -16.85 3.58 1.37
C ARG A 424 -16.99 5.05 1.01
N THR A 425 -15.85 5.73 0.93
CA THR A 425 -15.72 7.14 0.53
C THR A 425 -14.63 7.28 -0.53
N ALA A 426 -14.50 8.46 -1.13
CA ALA A 426 -13.37 8.76 -2.02
C ALA A 426 -12.00 8.67 -1.30
N ASN A 427 -11.99 8.84 0.03
CA ASN A 427 -10.80 8.86 0.88
C ASN A 427 -10.57 7.53 1.64
N GLY A 428 -11.19 6.44 1.19
CA GLY A 428 -11.09 5.12 1.79
C GLY A 428 -12.35 4.73 2.58
N ILE A 429 -12.22 3.76 3.49
CA ILE A 429 -13.33 3.27 4.32
C ILE A 429 -13.40 4.02 5.65
N ILE A 430 -14.62 4.27 6.13
CA ILE A 430 -14.95 4.81 7.45
C ILE A 430 -15.97 3.89 8.14
N PHE A 431 -16.12 4.03 9.46
CA PHE A 431 -17.08 3.28 10.30
C PHE A 431 -17.98 4.26 11.04
N PRO A 432 -18.99 4.85 10.37
CA PRO A 432 -19.84 5.88 10.95
C PRO A 432 -20.91 5.28 11.87
N ARG A 433 -21.61 6.12 12.62
CA ARG A 433 -22.74 5.71 13.47
C ARG A 433 -23.95 5.27 12.64
N LYS A 434 -24.22 5.92 11.52
CA LYS A 434 -25.32 5.57 10.60
C LYS A 434 -24.92 5.74 9.15
N GLY A 435 -25.66 5.07 8.26
CA GLY A 435 -25.47 5.20 6.82
C GLY A 435 -25.96 3.98 6.07
N ASN A 436 -25.38 3.75 4.89
CA ASN A 436 -25.65 2.57 4.08
C ASN A 436 -24.35 1.77 3.88
N SER A 437 -24.35 0.53 4.37
CA SER A 437 -23.22 -0.39 4.26
C SER A 437 -23.47 -1.43 3.17
N LYS A 438 -22.38 -1.85 2.52
CA LYS A 438 -22.33 -3.07 1.71
C LYS A 438 -21.39 -4.01 2.45
N CYS A 439 -21.90 -5.06 3.07
CA CYS A 439 -21.13 -5.90 4.00
C CYS A 439 -21.46 -7.39 3.81
N SER A 440 -20.68 -8.26 4.46
CA SER A 440 -20.99 -9.69 4.53
C SER A 440 -21.59 -10.05 5.90
N ALA A 441 -22.08 -11.29 6.02
CA ALA A 441 -22.72 -11.83 7.21
C ALA A 441 -21.97 -11.57 8.52
N PRO A 442 -20.63 -11.76 8.64
CA PRO A 442 -19.94 -11.51 9.90
C PRO A 442 -20.13 -10.09 10.47
N GLU A 443 -20.07 -9.07 9.61
CA GLU A 443 -20.22 -7.67 10.02
C GLU A 443 -21.67 -7.33 10.36
N LEU A 444 -22.63 -7.89 9.61
CA LEU A 444 -24.05 -7.75 9.90
C LEU A 444 -24.42 -8.40 11.24
N TYR A 445 -23.91 -9.61 11.47
CA TYR A 445 -24.12 -10.38 12.70
C TYR A 445 -23.67 -9.58 13.92
N LEU A 446 -22.44 -9.05 13.87
CA LEU A 446 -21.92 -8.20 14.94
C LEU A 446 -22.75 -6.92 15.11
N ALA A 447 -23.18 -6.29 14.01
CA ALA A 447 -24.02 -5.10 14.09
C ALA A 447 -25.37 -5.38 14.81
N GLN A 448 -25.98 -6.54 14.55
CA GLN A 448 -27.19 -6.99 15.27
C GLN A 448 -26.91 -7.16 16.77
N LYS A 449 -25.80 -7.84 17.14
CA LYS A 449 -25.40 -8.02 18.54
C LYS A 449 -25.10 -6.70 19.26
N LEU A 450 -24.58 -5.70 18.55
CA LEU A 450 -24.35 -4.35 19.06
C LEU A 450 -25.62 -3.48 19.09
N GLY A 451 -26.79 -4.04 18.74
CA GLY A 451 -28.08 -3.35 18.80
C GLY A 451 -28.31 -2.32 17.69
N ALA A 452 -27.63 -2.46 16.54
CA ALA A 452 -27.87 -1.59 15.41
C ALA A 452 -29.30 -1.74 14.87
N LEU A 453 -29.94 -0.61 14.56
CA LEU A 453 -31.15 -0.60 13.77
C LEU A 453 -30.77 -0.87 12.32
N LEU A 454 -31.34 -1.90 11.70
CA LEU A 454 -30.97 -2.34 10.36
C LEU A 454 -32.20 -2.40 9.45
N THR A 455 -32.05 -1.91 8.23
CA THR A 455 -33.07 -2.03 7.18
C THR A 455 -32.44 -2.62 5.94
N LEU A 456 -32.93 -3.79 5.53
CA LEU A 456 -32.45 -4.48 4.35
C LEU A 456 -32.81 -3.71 3.08
N ARG A 457 -31.83 -3.49 2.19
CA ARG A 457 -32.05 -3.02 0.81
C ARG A 457 -31.86 -4.12 -0.22
N ASN A 458 -30.85 -4.96 -0.02
CA ASN A 458 -30.55 -6.10 -0.87
C ASN A 458 -29.81 -7.17 -0.07
N GLY A 459 -30.09 -8.44 -0.33
CA GLY A 459 -29.42 -9.55 0.33
C GLY A 459 -29.27 -10.71 -0.63
N VAL A 460 -28.09 -11.34 -0.63
CA VAL A 460 -27.76 -12.51 -1.47
C VAL A 460 -27.14 -13.55 -0.56
N HIS A 461 -27.62 -14.79 -0.64
CA HIS A 461 -27.10 -15.93 0.09
C HIS A 461 -26.62 -17.00 -0.89
N VAL A 462 -25.41 -17.51 -0.66
CA VAL A 462 -24.89 -18.70 -1.33
C VAL A 462 -24.93 -19.83 -0.30
N PRO A 463 -25.76 -20.86 -0.50
CA PRO A 463 -25.70 -22.05 0.35
C PRO A 463 -24.28 -22.63 0.31
N SER A 464 -23.78 -23.10 1.44
CA SER A 464 -22.44 -23.69 1.51
C SER A 464 -22.41 -24.82 2.51
N ASP A 465 -21.68 -25.89 2.20
CA ASP A 465 -21.44 -27.00 3.13
C ASP A 465 -20.23 -26.68 4.03
N PRO A 466 -20.44 -26.36 5.33
CA PRO A 466 -19.35 -26.06 6.26
C PRO A 466 -18.53 -27.29 6.65
N MET A 467 -19.04 -28.51 6.41
CA MET A 467 -18.32 -29.76 6.69
C MET A 467 -17.23 -30.04 5.64
N GLN A 468 -17.25 -29.34 4.51
CA GLN A 468 -16.28 -29.45 3.42
C GLN A 468 -15.54 -28.11 3.19
N PRO A 469 -14.63 -27.70 4.09
CA PRO A 469 -13.94 -26.41 4.01
C PRO A 469 -12.85 -26.39 2.94
N VAL A 470 -13.08 -25.64 1.86
CA VAL A 470 -12.27 -25.74 0.62
C VAL A 470 -10.84 -25.23 0.77
N PHE A 471 -10.52 -24.33 1.71
CA PHE A 471 -9.15 -23.84 1.89
C PHE A 471 -8.38 -24.52 3.04
N ARG A 472 -9.07 -25.25 3.93
CA ARG A 472 -8.49 -25.71 5.20
C ARG A 472 -7.33 -26.68 4.98
N GLY A 473 -7.48 -27.66 4.09
CA GLY A 473 -6.43 -28.65 3.77
C GLY A 473 -5.13 -27.98 3.31
N PHE A 474 -5.23 -27.09 2.32
CA PHE A 474 -4.09 -26.30 1.81
C PHE A 474 -3.38 -25.48 2.90
N ILE A 475 -4.15 -24.80 3.76
CA ILE A 475 -3.56 -23.95 4.82
C ILE A 475 -2.84 -24.82 5.86
N LYS A 476 -3.45 -25.95 6.25
CA LYS A 476 -2.85 -26.89 7.20
C LYS A 476 -1.55 -27.45 6.65
N GLU A 477 -1.53 -27.88 5.39
CA GLU A 477 -0.31 -28.35 4.72
C GLU A 477 0.78 -27.27 4.73
N CYS A 478 0.46 -26.01 4.41
CA CYS A 478 1.43 -24.92 4.46
C CYS A 478 2.01 -24.71 5.86
N ILE A 479 1.20 -24.83 6.92
CA ILE A 479 1.64 -24.70 8.31
C ILE A 479 2.53 -25.89 8.69
N GLU A 480 2.11 -27.12 8.43
CA GLU A 480 2.87 -28.34 8.71
C GLU A 480 4.25 -28.33 8.03
N LYS A 481 4.28 -27.96 6.75
CA LYS A 481 5.54 -27.82 6.01
C LYS A 481 6.41 -26.72 6.60
N ARG A 482 5.82 -25.56 6.96
CA ARG A 482 6.56 -24.46 7.60
C ARG A 482 7.18 -24.88 8.94
N THR A 483 6.43 -25.57 9.80
CA THR A 483 6.89 -25.96 11.14
C THR A 483 7.90 -27.10 11.12
N ALA A 484 7.91 -27.92 10.07
CA ALA A 484 8.94 -28.93 9.84
C ALA A 484 10.35 -28.35 9.57
N HIS A 485 10.45 -27.04 9.32
CA HIS A 485 11.72 -26.35 9.06
C HIS A 485 12.06 -25.35 10.17
N LYS A 486 13.35 -25.28 10.53
CA LYS A 486 13.86 -24.32 11.53
C LYS A 486 13.49 -22.89 11.14
N LYS A 487 13.04 -22.09 12.12
CA LYS A 487 12.69 -20.68 11.94
C LYS A 487 13.84 -19.91 11.28
N GLY A 488 13.51 -19.10 10.27
CA GLY A 488 14.49 -18.28 9.53
C GLY A 488 15.17 -18.97 8.35
N THR A 489 14.99 -20.28 8.16
CA THR A 489 15.49 -20.98 6.96
C THR A 489 14.67 -20.64 5.72
N PHE A 490 15.23 -20.92 4.53
CA PHE A 490 14.55 -20.72 3.25
C PHE A 490 13.15 -21.34 3.23
N ASP A 491 13.04 -22.63 3.56
CA ASP A 491 11.78 -23.37 3.46
C ASP A 491 10.76 -22.87 4.47
N ASN A 492 11.18 -22.51 5.68
CA ASN A 492 10.30 -21.91 6.69
C ASN A 492 9.68 -20.59 6.20
N LEU A 493 10.50 -19.71 5.60
CA LEU A 493 10.04 -18.42 5.06
C LEU A 493 9.22 -18.58 3.78
N PHE A 494 9.59 -19.53 2.92
CA PHE A 494 8.87 -19.89 1.70
C PHE A 494 7.44 -20.32 2.02
N TRP A 495 7.26 -21.32 2.89
CA TRP A 495 5.92 -21.84 3.23
C TRP A 495 5.05 -20.81 3.95
N LYS A 496 5.66 -19.94 4.77
CA LYS A 496 4.95 -18.79 5.37
C LYS A 496 4.36 -17.87 4.30
N GLU A 497 5.16 -17.48 3.32
CA GLU A 497 4.73 -16.54 2.28
C GLU A 497 3.76 -17.19 1.29
N VAL A 498 3.93 -18.47 0.96
CA VAL A 498 2.99 -19.26 0.14
C VAL A 498 1.58 -19.27 0.76
N GLY A 499 1.47 -19.57 2.06
CA GLY A 499 0.19 -19.54 2.77
C GLY A 499 -0.41 -18.13 2.81
N ASN A 500 0.36 -17.15 3.28
CA ASN A 500 -0.14 -15.78 3.51
C ASN A 500 -0.48 -15.02 2.22
N SER A 501 0.17 -15.31 1.09
CA SER A 501 -0.06 -14.57 -0.15
C SER A 501 -1.26 -15.04 -0.96
N THR A 502 -1.85 -16.20 -0.62
CA THR A 502 -2.94 -16.81 -1.38
C THR A 502 -4.24 -16.02 -1.30
N TYR A 503 -4.58 -15.43 -0.14
CA TYR A 503 -5.79 -14.58 -0.03
C TYR A 503 -5.75 -13.41 -1.02
N GLY A 504 -4.59 -12.77 -1.22
CA GLY A 504 -4.47 -11.61 -2.11
C GLY A 504 -4.81 -11.94 -3.56
N LYS A 505 -4.74 -13.23 -3.93
CA LYS A 505 -5.12 -13.73 -5.25
C LYS A 505 -6.63 -13.90 -5.41
N THR A 506 -7.39 -14.16 -4.35
CA THR A 506 -8.86 -14.21 -4.42
C THR A 506 -9.46 -12.82 -4.72
N ALA A 507 -8.77 -11.75 -4.31
CA ALA A 507 -9.20 -10.36 -4.54
C ALA A 507 -8.57 -9.69 -5.78
N GLN A 508 -7.59 -10.32 -6.44
CA GLN A 508 -6.84 -9.69 -7.53
C GLN A 508 -7.78 -9.38 -8.70
N GLY A 509 -7.78 -8.12 -9.16
CA GLY A 509 -8.56 -7.70 -10.33
C GLY A 509 -10.03 -7.37 -10.05
N LEU A 510 -10.53 -7.55 -8.81
CA LEU A 510 -11.93 -7.21 -8.47
C LEU A 510 -12.21 -5.70 -8.53
N ARG A 511 -11.26 -4.89 -8.06
CA ARG A 511 -11.34 -3.43 -8.15
C ARG A 511 -10.34 -2.95 -9.18
N GLU A 512 -10.74 -1.95 -9.96
CA GLU A 512 -9.93 -1.43 -11.06
C GLU A 512 -8.59 -0.89 -10.53
N LYS A 513 -7.52 -1.60 -10.87
CA LYS A 513 -6.15 -1.14 -10.68
C LYS A 513 -5.47 -1.19 -12.03
N ARG A 514 -4.92 -0.05 -12.46
CA ARG A 514 -4.24 0.02 -13.76
C ARG A 514 -2.73 -0.21 -13.59
N VAL A 515 -2.16 -1.01 -14.48
CA VAL A 515 -0.72 -1.27 -14.61
C VAL A 515 -0.23 -0.78 -15.97
N TYR A 516 1.00 -0.31 -16.02
CA TYR A 516 1.61 0.15 -17.27
C TYR A 516 2.03 -1.07 -18.10
N ASN A 517 1.43 -1.22 -19.28
CA ASN A 517 1.77 -2.22 -20.27
C ASN A 517 2.96 -1.71 -21.12
N LEU A 518 4.01 -2.53 -21.16
CA LEU A 518 5.28 -2.21 -21.82
C LEU A 518 5.22 -2.36 -23.35
N GLN A 519 4.37 -3.25 -23.87
CA GLN A 519 4.19 -3.51 -25.30
C GLN A 519 3.38 -2.39 -25.96
N ASP A 520 2.27 -1.99 -25.33
CA ASP A 520 1.29 -1.07 -25.91
C ASP A 520 1.51 0.40 -25.48
N ASP A 521 2.54 0.70 -24.66
CA ASP A 521 2.82 2.03 -24.09
C ASP A 521 1.56 2.68 -23.47
N GLY A 522 0.82 1.91 -22.67
CA GLY A 522 -0.49 2.28 -22.17
C GLY A 522 -0.83 1.71 -20.80
N MET A 523 -1.75 2.35 -20.08
CA MET A 523 -2.26 1.84 -18.80
C MET A 523 -3.40 0.84 -19.05
N GLN A 524 -3.25 -0.40 -18.60
CA GLN A 524 -4.26 -1.46 -18.74
C GLN A 524 -4.74 -1.94 -17.36
N ALA A 525 -5.96 -2.47 -17.28
CA ALA A 525 -6.47 -3.06 -16.04
C ALA A 525 -5.63 -4.30 -15.65
N LEU A 526 -5.34 -4.45 -14.36
CA LEU A 526 -4.71 -5.63 -13.82
C LEU A 526 -5.67 -6.83 -13.97
N PRO A 527 -5.27 -7.92 -14.65
CA PRO A 527 -6.17 -9.05 -14.86
C PRO A 527 -6.46 -9.81 -13.56
N PRO A 528 -7.60 -10.52 -13.50
CA PRO A 528 -7.90 -11.43 -12.40
C PRO A 528 -6.88 -12.57 -12.33
N SER A 529 -6.70 -13.14 -11.13
CA SER A 529 -5.94 -14.38 -10.92
C SER A 529 -6.79 -15.60 -11.27
N LYS A 530 -6.15 -16.79 -11.26
CA LYS A 530 -6.86 -18.07 -11.46
C LYS A 530 -7.89 -18.39 -10.38
N ILE A 531 -7.76 -17.79 -9.20
CA ILE A 531 -8.65 -18.01 -8.05
C ILE A 531 -9.39 -16.74 -7.63
N THR A 532 -9.43 -15.71 -8.48
CA THR A 532 -10.23 -14.51 -8.21
C THR A 532 -11.69 -14.89 -8.04
N GLN A 533 -12.26 -14.56 -6.88
CA GLN A 533 -13.62 -14.92 -6.49
C GLN A 533 -14.14 -13.88 -5.47
N PRO A 534 -15.02 -12.93 -5.88
CA PRO A 534 -15.46 -11.81 -5.02
C PRO A 534 -16.16 -12.26 -3.73
N TYR A 535 -16.91 -13.36 -3.76
CA TYR A 535 -17.63 -13.88 -2.59
C TYR A 535 -16.64 -14.28 -1.49
N PHE A 536 -15.59 -15.02 -1.84
CA PHE A 536 -14.53 -15.40 -0.90
C PHE A 536 -13.75 -14.19 -0.40
N ALA A 537 -13.32 -13.30 -1.30
CA ALA A 537 -12.57 -12.10 -0.92
C ALA A 537 -13.36 -11.21 0.06
N SER A 538 -14.66 -11.05 -0.18
CA SER A 538 -15.55 -10.26 0.67
C SER A 538 -15.72 -10.90 2.05
N PHE A 539 -16.06 -12.20 2.11
CA PHE A 539 -16.19 -12.94 3.36
C PHE A 539 -14.91 -12.87 4.21
N ILE A 540 -13.75 -13.21 3.63
CA ILE A 540 -12.45 -13.26 4.35
C ILE A 540 -12.18 -11.95 5.07
N THR A 541 -12.32 -10.83 4.36
CA THR A 541 -12.02 -9.52 4.93
C THR A 541 -13.10 -9.06 5.90
N SER A 542 -14.38 -9.36 5.63
CA SER A 542 -15.49 -9.05 6.52
C SER A 542 -15.38 -9.79 7.85
N TYR A 543 -15.04 -11.08 7.82
CA TYR A 543 -14.90 -11.90 9.02
C TYR A 543 -13.78 -11.37 9.92
N THR A 544 -12.60 -11.08 9.36
CA THR A 544 -11.49 -10.48 10.13
C THR A 544 -11.88 -9.12 10.75
N ARG A 545 -12.58 -8.25 10.01
CA ARG A 545 -13.06 -6.96 10.54
C ARG A 545 -14.09 -7.14 11.65
N ALA A 546 -14.98 -8.14 11.54
CA ALA A 546 -15.98 -8.45 12.54
C ALA A 546 -15.35 -8.97 13.82
N VAL A 547 -14.45 -9.96 13.75
CA VAL A 547 -13.72 -10.47 14.93
C VAL A 547 -13.00 -9.32 15.65
N LEU A 548 -12.25 -8.50 14.92
CA LEU A 548 -11.58 -7.34 15.51
C LEU A 548 -12.58 -6.33 16.08
N GLY A 549 -13.71 -6.10 15.41
CA GLY A 549 -14.77 -5.22 15.88
C GLY A 549 -15.44 -5.70 17.16
N GLU A 550 -15.57 -7.02 17.34
CA GLU A 550 -16.10 -7.63 18.56
C GLU A 550 -15.15 -7.38 19.72
N VAL A 551 -13.86 -7.66 19.54
CA VAL A 551 -12.83 -7.40 20.57
C VAL A 551 -12.82 -5.93 20.98
N LEU A 552 -12.85 -5.01 20.02
CA LEU A 552 -12.86 -3.57 20.32
C LEU A 552 -14.08 -3.17 21.18
N ASN A 553 -15.27 -3.68 20.86
CA ASN A 553 -16.48 -3.36 21.64
C ASN A 553 -16.61 -4.18 22.94
N GLY A 554 -15.81 -5.23 23.12
CA GLY A 554 -15.69 -5.98 24.37
C GLY A 554 -14.90 -5.25 25.45
N PHE A 555 -14.05 -4.28 25.08
CA PHE A 555 -13.30 -3.49 26.06
C PHE A 555 -14.21 -2.61 26.94
N PRO A 556 -13.91 -2.49 28.25
CA PRO A 556 -14.59 -1.54 29.11
C PRO A 556 -14.28 -0.09 28.71
N LYS A 557 -15.03 0.87 29.28
CA LYS A 557 -14.98 2.29 28.87
C LYS A 557 -13.63 2.93 29.21
N GLU A 558 -13.00 2.45 30.26
CA GLU A 558 -11.74 2.92 30.84
C GLU A 558 -10.54 2.53 29.96
N VAL A 559 -10.66 1.43 29.21
CA VAL A 559 -9.63 1.00 28.25
C VAL A 559 -9.66 1.91 27.04
N GLN A 560 -8.51 2.53 26.78
CA GLN A 560 -8.26 3.35 25.62
C GLN A 560 -7.66 2.49 24.50
N VAL A 561 -8.28 2.57 23.33
CA VAL A 561 -7.69 2.07 22.09
C VAL A 561 -7.06 3.26 21.38
N PHE A 562 -5.78 3.16 21.03
CA PHE A 562 -5.02 4.21 20.37
C PHE A 562 -5.23 4.20 18.85
N SER A 563 -5.09 3.03 18.23
CA SER A 563 -5.21 2.85 16.79
C SER A 563 -5.55 1.40 16.43
N VAL A 564 -6.11 1.20 15.24
CA VAL A 564 -6.36 -0.11 14.64
C VAL A 564 -5.75 -0.17 13.24
N THR A 565 -5.07 -1.27 12.92
CA THR A 565 -4.43 -1.50 11.61
C THR A 565 -4.68 -2.93 11.11
N THR A 566 -5.63 -3.06 10.18
CA THR A 566 -6.03 -4.30 9.48
C THR A 566 -6.67 -5.34 10.39
N ASP A 567 -5.86 -6.04 11.17
CA ASP A 567 -6.15 -7.19 12.03
C ASP A 567 -5.58 -7.04 13.44
N GLY A 568 -4.93 -5.90 13.72
CA GLY A 568 -4.39 -5.56 15.03
C GLY A 568 -4.87 -4.23 15.60
N PHE A 569 -4.67 -4.06 16.90
CA PHE A 569 -5.02 -2.88 17.67
C PHE A 569 -3.95 -2.57 18.73
N LEU A 570 -3.73 -1.28 18.97
CA LEU A 570 -2.88 -0.78 20.04
C LEU A 570 -3.79 -0.24 21.15
N SER A 571 -3.76 -0.82 22.35
CA SER A 571 -4.55 -0.36 23.51
C SER A 571 -3.73 -0.36 24.80
N ASN A 572 -4.26 0.27 25.84
CA ASN A 572 -3.69 0.24 27.20
C ASN A 572 -4.39 -0.80 28.10
N GLY A 573 -5.18 -1.72 27.54
CA GLY A 573 -5.90 -2.73 28.33
C GLY A 573 -4.95 -3.68 29.04
N SER A 574 -5.30 -4.09 30.26
CA SER A 574 -4.66 -5.15 31.06
C SER A 574 -4.82 -6.54 30.40
N ASP A 575 -4.11 -7.57 30.87
CA ASP A 575 -4.36 -8.93 30.36
C ASP A 575 -5.79 -9.38 30.66
N GLN A 576 -6.33 -9.01 31.83
CA GLN A 576 -7.72 -9.24 32.18
C GLN A 576 -8.68 -8.54 31.21
N ASP A 577 -8.41 -7.28 30.84
CA ASP A 577 -9.24 -6.56 29.87
C ASP A 577 -9.22 -7.23 28.49
N ILE A 578 -8.08 -7.83 28.10
CA ILE A 578 -7.94 -8.58 26.84
C ILE A 578 -8.74 -9.89 26.93
N ASP A 579 -8.64 -10.63 28.02
CA ASP A 579 -9.40 -11.85 28.26
C ASP A 579 -10.91 -11.56 28.23
N GLU A 580 -11.35 -10.49 28.88
CA GLU A 580 -12.76 -10.04 28.86
C GLU A 580 -13.22 -9.66 27.45
N ALA A 581 -12.41 -8.87 26.73
CA ALA A 581 -12.72 -8.42 25.38
C ALA A 581 -12.76 -9.55 24.35
N THR A 582 -12.14 -10.71 24.64
CA THR A 582 -12.04 -11.84 23.72
C THR A 582 -13.04 -12.98 24.01
N ASN A 583 -14.00 -12.75 24.90
CA ASN A 583 -15.06 -13.73 25.25
C ASN A 583 -16.25 -13.78 24.27
N GLY A 584 -16.20 -13.01 23.18
CA GLY A 584 -17.28 -12.94 22.21
C GLY A 584 -17.35 -14.15 21.27
N GLU A 585 -18.52 -14.38 20.66
CA GLU A 585 -18.80 -15.54 19.80
C GLU A 585 -17.96 -15.53 18.52
N LEU A 586 -17.68 -14.35 17.94
CA LEU A 586 -16.84 -14.27 16.75
C LEU A 586 -15.38 -14.60 17.07
N PHE A 587 -14.83 -14.05 18.16
CA PHE A 587 -13.49 -14.39 18.61
C PHE A 587 -13.38 -15.87 19.00
N GLU A 588 -14.41 -16.44 19.63
CA GLU A 588 -14.46 -17.87 19.90
C GLU A 588 -14.38 -18.70 18.62
N SER A 589 -15.20 -18.36 17.61
CA SER A 589 -15.17 -19.05 16.32
C SER A 589 -13.81 -18.91 15.62
N PHE A 590 -13.13 -17.76 15.81
CA PHE A 590 -11.78 -17.54 15.29
C PHE A 590 -10.75 -18.41 16.03
N ARG A 591 -10.87 -18.51 17.36
CA ARG A 591 -10.02 -19.35 18.21
C ARG A 591 -10.18 -20.82 17.86
N GLU A 592 -11.41 -21.29 17.66
CA GLU A 592 -11.70 -22.64 17.20
C GLU A 592 -11.17 -22.89 15.78
N ALA A 593 -11.37 -21.96 14.85
CA ALA A 593 -10.79 -22.07 13.50
C ALA A 593 -9.26 -22.15 13.55
N ARG A 594 -8.63 -21.37 14.45
CA ARG A 594 -7.18 -21.39 14.62
C ARG A 594 -6.69 -22.72 15.20
N SER A 595 -7.36 -23.29 16.19
CA SER A 595 -6.97 -24.58 16.81
C SER A 595 -7.02 -25.75 15.82
N HIS A 596 -7.90 -25.68 14.81
CA HIS A 596 -7.93 -26.65 13.70
C HIS A 596 -6.74 -26.53 12.73
N LEU A 597 -6.03 -25.40 12.74
CA LEU A 597 -4.89 -25.11 11.86
C LEU A 597 -3.54 -25.25 12.57
N ASP A 598 -3.46 -24.82 13.84
CA ASP A 598 -2.24 -24.77 14.64
C ASP A 598 -2.57 -24.57 16.12
N ASN A 599 -1.67 -24.98 17.02
CA ASN A 599 -1.82 -24.84 18.47
C ASN A 599 -1.32 -23.48 19.01
N GLY A 600 -1.10 -22.50 18.13
CA GLY A 600 -0.64 -21.16 18.50
C GLY A 600 -1.73 -20.29 19.12
N SER A 601 -1.33 -19.25 19.85
CA SER A 601 -2.27 -18.25 20.38
C SER A 601 -3.07 -17.59 19.25
N PRO A 602 -4.40 -17.39 19.38
CA PRO A 602 -5.19 -16.65 18.40
C PRO A 602 -4.86 -15.15 18.36
N LEU A 603 -4.21 -14.62 19.41
CA LEU A 603 -3.81 -13.22 19.54
C LEU A 603 -2.32 -13.12 19.92
N GLU A 604 -1.53 -12.41 19.13
CA GLU A 604 -0.09 -12.20 19.33
C GLU A 604 0.21 -10.75 19.72
N ILE A 605 1.12 -10.55 20.68
CA ILE A 605 1.64 -9.21 21.00
C ILE A 605 2.82 -8.90 20.08
N LYS A 606 2.69 -7.89 19.23
CA LYS A 606 3.79 -7.42 18.35
C LYS A 606 4.69 -6.41 19.04
N HIS A 607 4.12 -5.47 19.77
CA HIS A 607 4.87 -4.39 20.40
C HIS A 607 4.32 -4.07 21.79
N ILE A 608 5.19 -3.63 22.68
CA ILE A 608 4.81 -3.09 24.00
C ILE A 608 5.54 -1.76 24.15
N VAL A 609 4.80 -0.66 24.20
CA VAL A 609 5.36 0.71 24.26
C VAL A 609 4.86 1.46 25.47
N ARG A 610 5.64 2.44 25.96
CA ARG A 610 5.25 3.21 27.16
C ARG A 610 4.36 4.41 26.83
N GLN A 611 4.62 5.06 25.71
CA GLN A 611 3.83 6.23 25.32
C GLN A 611 3.83 6.41 23.80
N PRO A 612 2.72 6.11 23.10
CA PRO A 612 2.60 6.35 21.67
C PRO A 612 2.18 7.79 21.33
N VAL A 613 2.48 8.22 20.10
CA VAL A 613 2.04 9.49 19.49
C VAL A 613 1.50 9.23 18.09
N GLY A 614 0.37 9.84 17.74
CA GLY A 614 -0.40 9.43 16.57
C GLY A 614 -1.09 10.61 15.91
N TRP A 615 -1.22 10.57 14.59
CA TRP A 615 -1.79 11.69 13.85
C TRP A 615 -2.79 11.33 12.77
N ARG A 616 -2.83 10.08 12.28
CA ARG A 616 -3.86 9.59 11.33
C ARG A 616 -3.77 8.08 11.17
N THR A 617 -4.68 7.50 10.37
CA THR A 617 -4.61 6.11 9.93
C THR A 617 -3.20 5.74 9.47
N ARG A 618 -2.61 4.69 10.08
CA ARG A 618 -1.24 4.22 9.81
C ARG A 618 -0.15 5.28 10.02
N GLY A 619 -0.41 6.27 10.89
CA GLY A 619 0.45 7.40 11.23
C GLY A 619 0.65 7.47 12.74
N ALA A 620 1.55 6.64 13.26
CA ALA A 620 1.88 6.51 14.67
C ALA A 620 3.40 6.36 14.87
N ALA A 621 3.90 6.83 15.99
CA ALA A 621 5.28 6.67 16.44
C ALA A 621 5.30 6.49 17.97
N THR A 622 6.48 6.25 18.53
CA THR A 622 6.67 6.01 19.95
C THR A 622 7.42 7.18 20.58
N LEU A 623 6.80 7.84 21.55
CA LEU A 623 7.39 8.93 22.31
C LEU A 623 8.33 8.40 23.39
N LYS A 624 7.86 7.39 24.16
CA LYS A 624 8.65 6.67 25.16
C LYS A 624 8.66 5.17 24.82
N PRO A 625 9.83 4.58 24.53
CA PRO A 625 9.92 3.18 24.17
C PRO A 625 9.56 2.26 25.35
N GLY A 626 9.11 1.05 25.02
CA GLY A 626 9.10 -0.07 25.95
C GLY A 626 10.44 -0.78 26.01
N GLU A 627 10.44 -2.02 26.50
CA GLU A 627 11.65 -2.83 26.64
C GLU A 627 11.98 -3.61 25.34
N GLY A 628 13.26 -3.65 24.98
CA GLY A 628 13.78 -4.41 23.83
C GLY A 628 13.36 -3.88 22.45
N ASP A 629 13.62 -4.68 21.42
CA ASP A 629 13.39 -4.30 20.01
C ASP A 629 11.90 -4.16 19.67
N ASN A 630 11.02 -4.81 20.44
CA ASN A 630 9.56 -4.67 20.32
C ASN A 630 9.02 -3.43 21.08
N GLY A 631 9.92 -2.61 21.62
CA GLY A 631 9.62 -1.40 22.38
C GLY A 631 9.21 -0.18 21.54
N ILE A 632 9.13 -0.32 20.21
CA ILE A 632 8.78 0.76 19.27
C ILE A 632 7.64 0.32 18.35
N VAL A 633 6.54 1.08 18.35
CA VAL A 633 5.55 1.10 17.27
C VAL A 633 5.88 2.27 16.35
N LEU A 634 6.09 1.98 15.07
CA LEU A 634 6.33 2.99 14.04
C LEU A 634 5.54 2.71 12.77
N GLN A 635 4.60 3.60 12.47
CA GLN A 635 3.80 3.64 11.25
C GLN A 635 3.89 5.05 10.65
N LYS A 636 4.67 5.22 9.58
CA LYS A 636 5.05 6.58 9.11
C LYS A 636 3.96 7.31 8.31
N GLY A 637 2.79 6.72 8.06
CA GLY A 637 1.70 7.37 7.34
C GLY A 637 2.10 7.89 5.95
N GLY A 638 2.98 7.15 5.25
CA GLY A 638 3.54 7.51 3.95
C GLY A 638 4.68 8.52 3.98
N ILE A 639 5.16 8.92 5.16
CA ILE A 639 6.37 9.72 5.34
C ILE A 639 7.59 8.82 5.12
N LYS A 640 8.56 9.32 4.36
CA LYS A 640 9.85 8.66 4.19
C LYS A 640 10.87 9.41 5.05
N THR A 641 11.51 8.67 5.95
CA THR A 641 12.70 9.08 6.68
C THR A 641 13.93 8.74 5.86
N ASN A 642 15.11 9.08 6.39
CA ASN A 642 16.36 8.60 5.81
C ASN A 642 16.36 7.04 5.78
N PRO A 643 16.53 6.41 4.59
CA PRO A 643 16.47 4.95 4.45
C PRO A 643 17.62 4.19 5.14
N HIS A 644 18.62 4.91 5.67
CA HIS A 644 19.76 4.33 6.38
C HIS A 644 19.63 4.37 7.90
N ASN A 645 18.60 5.02 8.43
CA ASN A 645 18.36 5.06 9.87
C ASN A 645 17.90 3.68 10.37
N ASP A 646 18.30 3.30 11.58
CA ASP A 646 17.70 2.16 12.28
C ASP A 646 16.27 2.48 12.77
N LEU A 647 15.56 1.48 13.32
CA LEU A 647 14.17 1.65 13.76
C LEU A 647 14.00 2.77 14.81
N PHE A 648 14.95 2.91 15.75
CA PHE A 648 14.89 3.92 16.81
C PHE A 648 15.17 5.31 16.25
N GLU A 649 16.15 5.42 15.35
CA GLU A 649 16.48 6.67 14.64
C GLU A 649 15.35 7.13 13.73
N GLU A 650 14.72 6.22 12.99
CA GLU A 650 13.55 6.50 12.16
C GLU A 650 12.36 6.95 13.01
N ASN A 651 12.14 6.32 14.15
CA ASN A 651 11.12 6.71 15.11
C ASN A 651 11.39 8.13 15.64
N ARG A 652 12.62 8.39 16.10
CA ARG A 652 13.03 9.72 16.59
C ARG A 652 12.87 10.80 15.52
N GLU A 653 13.32 10.55 14.29
CA GLU A 653 13.14 11.48 13.16
C GLU A 653 11.64 11.77 12.93
N THR A 654 10.81 10.74 12.95
CA THR A 654 9.36 10.87 12.75
C THR A 654 8.71 11.70 13.87
N VAL A 655 9.10 11.50 15.12
CA VAL A 655 8.64 12.31 16.26
C VAL A 655 9.10 13.76 16.10
N HIS A 656 10.36 14.02 15.76
CA HIS A 656 10.83 15.38 15.49
C HIS A 656 10.06 16.07 14.36
N LEU A 657 9.77 15.35 13.27
CA LEU A 657 8.93 15.87 12.18
C LEU A 657 7.55 16.24 12.72
N PHE A 658 6.92 15.40 13.53
CA PHE A 658 5.62 15.69 14.12
C PHE A 658 5.66 16.95 15.00
N LEU A 659 6.63 17.04 15.92
CA LEU A 659 6.72 18.12 16.91
C LEU A 659 7.14 19.45 16.31
N ASN A 660 8.04 19.43 15.32
CA ASN A 660 8.67 20.65 14.80
C ASN A 660 8.10 21.09 13.44
N ARG A 661 7.10 20.38 12.90
CA ARG A 661 6.53 20.72 11.59
C ARG A 661 6.06 22.18 11.52
N ARG A 662 6.36 22.81 10.39
CA ARG A 662 5.79 24.09 9.97
C ARG A 662 4.74 23.87 8.88
N PRO A 663 3.74 24.76 8.73
CA PRO A 663 2.65 24.54 7.77
C PRO A 663 3.09 24.38 6.31
N ASP A 664 4.10 25.12 5.89
CA ASP A 664 4.65 25.10 4.54
C ASP A 664 5.85 24.14 4.41
N GLN A 665 6.20 23.40 5.47
CA GLN A 665 7.34 22.51 5.46
C GLN A 665 7.18 21.44 4.38
N LYS A 666 8.23 21.28 3.59
CA LYS A 666 8.36 20.21 2.62
C LYS A 666 9.46 19.27 3.08
N ILE A 667 9.21 17.98 2.95
CA ILE A 667 10.24 16.96 3.04
C ILE A 667 10.71 16.64 1.63
N GLN A 668 12.02 16.47 1.50
CA GLN A 668 12.65 15.97 0.29
C GLN A 668 13.07 14.55 0.56
N TYR A 669 12.68 13.65 -0.33
CA TYR A 669 13.16 12.28 -0.30
C TYR A 669 13.43 11.82 -1.72
N LYS A 670 14.33 10.85 -1.83
CA LYS A 670 14.64 10.21 -3.10
C LYS A 670 13.61 9.13 -3.41
N SER A 671 13.19 9.07 -4.67
CA SER A 671 12.34 8.00 -5.19
C SER A 671 12.91 7.52 -6.52
N GLY A 672 13.01 6.21 -6.71
CA GLY A 672 13.43 5.67 -8.01
C GLY A 672 12.46 6.08 -9.13
N VAL A 673 13.01 6.44 -10.29
CA VAL A 673 12.26 6.78 -11.52
C VAL A 673 11.35 5.62 -11.94
N GLY A 674 10.08 5.89 -12.25
CA GLY A 674 9.11 4.84 -12.56
C GLY A 674 9.43 4.09 -13.87
N ILE A 675 9.01 2.82 -13.99
CA ILE A 675 9.23 2.02 -15.22
C ILE A 675 8.73 2.73 -16.48
N LYS A 676 7.59 3.44 -16.37
CA LYS A 676 7.06 4.22 -17.49
C LYS A 676 8.05 5.27 -17.98
N ASP A 677 8.65 6.03 -17.05
CA ASP A 677 9.60 7.09 -17.34
C ASP A 677 10.88 6.47 -17.92
N MET A 678 11.36 5.36 -17.33
CA MET A 678 12.53 4.61 -17.81
C MET A 678 12.41 4.14 -19.25
N VAL A 679 11.28 3.50 -19.61
CA VAL A 679 11.10 2.93 -20.95
C VAL A 679 10.90 4.03 -22.01
N ARG A 680 10.22 5.12 -21.66
CA ARG A 680 9.99 6.24 -22.60
C ARG A 680 11.27 7.02 -22.84
N GLY A 681 11.97 7.37 -21.76
CA GLY A 681 13.18 8.17 -21.77
C GLY A 681 14.47 7.39 -21.99
N ASP A 682 14.42 6.06 -22.15
CA ASP A 682 15.61 5.20 -22.16
C ASP A 682 16.53 5.47 -20.95
N THR A 683 15.94 5.65 -19.77
CA THR A 683 16.63 6.14 -18.58
C THR A 683 17.06 4.98 -17.69
N ASP A 684 18.29 5.05 -17.18
CA ASP A 684 18.78 4.15 -16.14
C ASP A 684 17.94 4.29 -14.85
N PHE A 685 18.05 3.32 -13.95
CA PHE A 685 17.47 3.50 -12.63
C PHE A 685 18.25 4.55 -11.85
N VAL A 686 17.68 5.75 -11.79
CA VAL A 686 18.17 6.85 -10.98
C VAL A 686 17.14 7.25 -9.94
N PHE A 687 17.62 7.90 -8.88
CA PHE A 687 16.73 8.52 -7.92
C PHE A 687 16.35 9.92 -8.37
N ARG A 688 15.05 10.25 -8.33
CA ARG A 688 14.58 11.62 -8.45
C ARG A 688 14.30 12.19 -7.07
N SER A 689 14.63 13.47 -6.89
CA SER A 689 14.19 14.22 -5.72
C SER A 689 12.69 14.41 -5.80
N VAL A 690 11.99 14.00 -4.74
CA VAL A 690 10.56 14.25 -4.58
C VAL A 690 10.42 15.21 -3.42
N THR A 691 9.97 16.42 -3.73
CA THR A 691 9.58 17.40 -2.72
C THR A 691 8.09 17.25 -2.47
N LYS A 692 7.72 16.83 -1.25
CA LYS A 692 6.32 16.72 -0.83
C LYS A 692 6.09 17.55 0.42
N ARG A 693 4.96 18.25 0.50
CA ARG A 693 4.54 18.92 1.75
C ARG A 693 4.41 17.88 2.86
N LEU A 694 5.06 18.14 3.98
CA LEU A 694 4.89 17.34 5.20
C LEU A 694 3.47 17.56 5.70
N SER A 695 2.68 16.50 5.69
CA SER A 695 1.35 16.51 6.29
C SER A 695 1.35 15.49 7.40
N MET A 696 1.02 15.89 8.62
CA MET A 696 0.82 15.00 9.77
C MET A 696 -0.46 15.40 10.48
N GLU A 697 -1.49 15.72 9.71
CA GLU A 697 -2.78 16.17 10.20
C GLU A 697 -3.77 15.01 10.21
N PHE A 698 -4.79 15.14 11.06
CA PHE A 698 -5.83 14.14 11.23
C PHE A 698 -6.56 13.87 9.92
N ASP A 699 -6.95 12.61 9.70
CA ASP A 699 -7.66 12.19 8.48
C ASP A 699 -9.18 12.37 8.58
N TRP A 700 -9.68 12.77 9.75
CA TRP A 700 -11.08 13.08 10.04
C TRP A 700 -12.05 11.92 9.82
N LYS A 701 -11.55 10.67 9.71
CA LYS A 701 -12.42 9.49 9.64
C LYS A 701 -13.25 9.30 10.92
N ARG A 702 -12.86 9.99 11.98
CA ARG A 702 -13.54 10.08 13.27
C ARG A 702 -13.70 11.55 13.66
N LYS A 703 -14.58 11.82 14.61
CA LYS A 703 -14.89 13.16 15.11
C LYS A 703 -14.08 13.44 16.37
N PRO A 704 -13.25 14.51 16.42
CA PRO A 704 -12.51 14.88 17.63
C PRO A 704 -13.40 15.23 18.82
N VAL A 705 -12.98 14.83 20.02
CA VAL A 705 -13.56 15.19 21.32
C VAL A 705 -12.45 15.40 22.36
N ASN A 706 -12.75 16.12 23.44
CA ASN A 706 -11.80 16.37 24.53
C ASN A 706 -10.48 17.02 24.06
N ALA A 707 -10.55 17.95 23.10
CA ALA A 707 -9.37 18.62 22.58
C ALA A 707 -8.69 19.49 23.64
N ARG A 708 -7.39 19.28 23.84
CA ARG A 708 -6.57 19.95 24.86
C ARG A 708 -5.12 20.07 24.42
N ASP A 709 -4.42 21.04 25.00
CA ASP A 709 -2.96 21.08 24.92
C ASP A 709 -2.35 20.15 25.97
N THR A 710 -1.47 19.26 25.55
CA THR A 710 -0.79 18.28 26.40
C THR A 710 0.67 18.64 26.57
N ILE A 711 1.12 18.70 27.82
CA ILE A 711 2.54 18.91 28.16
C ILE A 711 3.19 17.54 28.37
N PHE A 712 4.37 17.33 27.80
CA PHE A 712 5.12 16.08 27.90
C PHE A 712 6.60 16.33 27.67
N ASP A 713 7.44 15.37 28.06
CA ASP A 713 8.88 15.42 27.85
C ASP A 713 9.31 14.50 26.70
N PHE A 714 10.20 15.00 25.86
CA PHE A 714 10.88 14.24 24.82
C PHE A 714 12.36 14.66 24.77
N GLU A 715 13.26 13.69 24.92
CA GLU A 715 14.71 13.92 24.94
C GLU A 715 15.17 15.01 25.93
N GLY A 716 14.60 15.00 27.14
CA GLY A 716 14.95 15.95 28.20
C GLY A 716 14.44 17.38 27.98
N LYS A 717 13.59 17.61 26.97
CA LYS A 717 12.93 18.89 26.72
C LYS A 717 11.41 18.74 26.85
N GLN A 718 10.80 19.72 27.50
CA GLN A 718 9.34 19.82 27.60
C GLN A 718 8.75 20.40 26.31
N TYR A 719 7.68 19.79 25.84
CA TYR A 719 6.89 20.21 24.67
C TYR A 719 5.42 20.35 25.04
N THR A 720 4.69 21.15 24.26
CA THR A 720 3.23 21.24 24.31
C THR A 720 2.67 20.92 22.93
N HIS A 721 1.69 20.01 22.86
CA HIS A 721 1.03 19.65 21.60
C HIS A 721 -0.46 19.36 21.82
N LEU A 722 -1.29 19.69 20.83
CA LEU A 722 -2.70 19.31 20.77
C LEU A 722 -2.87 17.79 20.85
N THR A 723 -3.72 17.35 21.78
CA THR A 723 -4.25 16.00 21.86
C THR A 723 -5.77 16.05 21.82
N PHE A 724 -6.40 15.08 21.16
CA PHE A 724 -7.82 14.81 21.30
C PHE A 724 -8.11 13.33 21.13
N GLU A 725 -9.13 12.86 21.83
CA GLU A 725 -9.76 11.58 21.57
C GLU A 725 -10.79 11.71 20.44
N THR A 726 -11.41 10.62 20.04
CA THR A 726 -12.39 10.65 18.95
C THR A 726 -13.60 9.77 19.18
N MET A 727 -14.73 10.21 18.68
CA MET A 727 -15.95 9.42 18.54
C MET A 727 -16.26 9.14 17.07
N PRO A 728 -17.14 8.17 16.76
CA PRO A 728 -17.54 7.93 15.38
C PRO A 728 -18.13 9.19 14.75
N VAL A 729 -17.86 9.40 13.45
CA VAL A 729 -18.65 10.36 12.68
C VAL A 729 -20.09 9.86 12.57
N GLY A 730 -21.05 10.77 12.50
CA GLY A 730 -22.47 10.45 12.37
C GLY A 730 -22.75 9.68 11.10
N ASP A 731 -22.32 10.20 9.94
CA ASP A 731 -22.51 9.58 8.63
C ASP A 731 -21.41 10.01 7.63
N LYS A 732 -21.52 9.51 6.39
CA LYS A 732 -20.61 9.86 5.29
C LYS A 732 -20.66 11.36 4.95
N THR A 733 -21.81 12.00 5.10
CA THR A 733 -21.97 13.43 4.77
C THR A 733 -21.20 14.30 5.77
N GLU A 734 -21.26 13.98 7.07
CA GLU A 734 -20.44 14.66 8.08
C GLU A 734 -18.94 14.51 7.79
N PHE A 735 -18.50 13.31 7.40
CA PHE A 735 -17.11 13.04 7.01
C PHE A 735 -16.67 13.87 5.78
N ASP A 736 -17.46 13.81 4.70
CA ASP A 736 -17.13 14.54 3.47
C ASP A 736 -17.09 16.06 3.74
N LEU A 737 -18.02 16.58 4.55
CA LEU A 737 -18.08 18.00 4.90
C LEU A 737 -16.84 18.46 5.68
N VAL A 738 -16.45 17.75 6.74
CA VAL A 738 -15.26 18.14 7.53
C VAL A 738 -13.98 18.05 6.71
N ARG A 739 -13.89 17.04 5.82
CA ARG A 739 -12.79 16.90 4.87
C ARG A 739 -12.69 18.07 3.91
N ASP A 740 -13.80 18.41 3.26
CA ASP A 740 -13.87 19.54 2.35
C ASP A 740 -13.55 20.86 3.06
N ASN A 741 -14.03 21.03 4.30
CA ASN A 741 -13.72 22.21 5.10
C ASN A 741 -12.23 22.27 5.44
N TRP A 742 -11.61 21.17 5.86
CA TRP A 742 -10.17 21.11 6.10
C TRP A 742 -9.36 21.44 4.85
N GLU A 743 -9.69 20.84 3.71
CA GLU A 743 -9.00 21.09 2.46
C GLU A 743 -9.10 22.54 2.02
N ASN A 744 -10.29 23.15 2.16
CA ASN A 744 -10.48 24.56 1.86
C ASN A 744 -9.73 25.49 2.82
N TYR A 745 -9.70 25.15 4.11
CA TYR A 745 -8.95 25.88 5.13
C TYR A 745 -7.45 25.88 4.82
N ASP A 746 -6.94 24.72 4.38
CA ASP A 746 -5.52 24.45 4.17
C ASP A 746 -5.02 24.80 2.74
N LYS A 747 -5.92 25.01 1.77
CA LYS A 747 -5.58 25.18 0.33
C LYS A 747 -4.73 26.41 0.03
N LYS A 748 -5.07 27.57 0.61
CA LYS A 748 -4.38 28.85 0.29
C LYS A 748 -3.28 29.19 1.28
N ASN A 749 -3.51 28.91 2.55
CA ASN A 749 -2.56 29.10 3.63
C ASN A 749 -2.45 27.72 4.29
N PRO A 750 -1.32 27.01 4.19
CA PRO A 750 -1.17 25.77 4.91
C PRO A 750 -1.30 26.00 6.41
N HIS A 751 -1.92 25.07 7.12
CA HIS A 751 -2.06 25.10 8.58
C HIS A 751 -1.58 23.78 9.20
N VAL A 752 -1.28 23.82 10.51
CA VAL A 752 -0.94 22.65 11.32
C VAL A 752 -1.81 22.61 12.56
N LEU A 753 -2.17 21.42 13.01
CA LEU A 753 -2.85 21.20 14.28
C LEU A 753 -1.80 20.87 15.36
N LYS A 754 -1.23 21.91 15.98
CA LYS A 754 -0.25 21.78 17.07
C LYS A 754 -0.73 22.30 18.41
N SER A 755 -1.69 23.21 18.43
CA SER A 755 -2.30 23.72 19.66
C SER A 755 -3.82 23.72 19.61
N LEU A 756 -4.44 23.82 20.78
CA LEU A 756 -5.90 24.00 20.93
C LEU A 756 -6.38 25.25 20.20
N GLU A 757 -5.57 26.31 20.17
CA GLU A 757 -5.85 27.52 19.40
C GLU A 757 -5.93 27.23 17.89
N ASN A 758 -5.01 26.43 17.34
CA ASN A 758 -5.04 26.05 15.93
C ASN A 758 -6.32 25.27 15.60
N PHE A 759 -6.68 24.34 16.49
CA PHE A 759 -7.89 23.54 16.35
C PHE A 759 -9.16 24.39 16.41
N ASN A 760 -9.27 25.29 17.39
CA ASN A 760 -10.40 26.22 17.53
C ASN A 760 -10.52 27.18 16.34
N SER A 761 -9.39 27.58 15.75
CA SER A 761 -9.37 28.39 14.53
C SER A 761 -9.99 27.64 13.34
N PHE A 762 -9.66 26.35 13.18
CA PHE A 762 -10.29 25.50 12.18
C PHE A 762 -11.78 25.28 12.44
N LEU A 763 -12.17 25.00 13.69
CA LEU A 763 -13.59 24.84 14.04
C LEU A 763 -14.39 26.11 13.74
N THR A 764 -13.85 27.28 14.08
CA THR A 764 -14.46 28.58 13.77
C THR A 764 -14.65 28.77 12.26
N PHE A 765 -13.66 28.38 11.46
CA PHE A 765 -13.77 28.39 10.00
C PHE A 765 -14.86 27.45 9.49
N SER A 766 -14.92 26.22 9.99
CA SER A 766 -15.94 25.24 9.61
C SER A 766 -17.34 25.77 9.92
N THR A 767 -17.61 26.16 11.17
CA THR A 767 -18.92 26.66 11.59
C THR A 767 -19.35 27.92 10.84
N SER A 768 -18.41 28.81 10.53
CA SER A 768 -18.69 30.02 9.74
C SER A 768 -19.09 29.71 8.29
N LYS A 769 -18.58 28.60 7.73
CA LYS A 769 -18.90 28.15 6.37
C LYS A 769 -20.20 27.34 6.33
N ASP A 770 -20.46 26.55 7.36
CA ASP A 770 -21.65 25.69 7.49
C ASP A 770 -22.93 26.49 7.75
N SER A 771 -22.81 27.70 8.33
CA SER A 771 -23.93 28.62 8.58
C SER A 771 -24.35 29.49 7.37
N LEU A 772 -23.78 29.28 6.18
CA LEU A 772 -24.02 30.11 4.99
C LEU A 772 -24.58 29.31 3.80
N ARG A 773 -25.62 29.84 3.14
CA ARG A 773 -26.08 29.37 1.82
C ARG A 773 -25.00 29.58 0.75
N ASP A 774 -25.04 28.76 -0.30
CA ASP A 774 -23.98 28.59 -1.31
C ASP A 774 -23.52 29.88 -2.03
N ASP A 775 -24.38 30.88 -2.12
CA ASP A 775 -24.10 32.19 -2.72
C ASP A 775 -23.24 33.11 -1.83
N ALA A 776 -23.28 32.91 -0.50
CA ALA A 776 -22.58 33.75 0.48
C ALA A 776 -21.20 33.23 0.89
N LYS A 777 -20.82 32.01 0.47
CA LYS A 777 -19.55 31.34 0.80
C LYS A 777 -18.32 32.03 0.21
N THR A 778 -18.48 32.81 -0.86
CA THR A 778 -17.39 33.38 -1.66
C THR A 778 -16.72 34.61 -1.00
N TYR A 779 -17.31 35.19 0.05
CA TYR A 779 -16.92 36.52 0.57
C TYR A 779 -16.66 36.58 2.09
N LEU A 780 -16.22 35.49 2.73
CA LEU A 780 -15.77 35.57 4.12
C LEU A 780 -14.30 36.02 4.23
N SER A 781 -14.07 37.04 5.05
CA SER A 781 -12.72 37.46 5.42
C SER A 781 -12.04 36.39 6.27
N LYS A 782 -10.79 36.05 5.95
CA LYS A 782 -9.96 35.04 6.63
C LYS A 782 -9.61 35.38 8.09
N THR A 783 -9.73 36.64 8.49
CA THR A 783 -9.42 37.12 9.85
C THR A 783 -10.66 37.79 10.46
N ASN A 784 -11.11 37.33 11.63
CA ASN A 784 -12.33 37.79 12.33
C ASN A 784 -13.56 37.85 11.39
N GLY A 785 -13.72 36.84 10.52
CA GLY A 785 -14.75 36.81 9.49
C GLY A 785 -16.17 36.83 10.07
N ASP A 786 -16.36 36.16 11.20
CA ASP A 786 -17.58 36.13 12.01
C ASP A 786 -17.93 37.51 12.57
N LEU A 787 -17.01 38.18 13.26
CA LEU A 787 -17.24 39.52 13.81
C LEU A 787 -17.37 40.60 12.72
N LYS A 788 -16.64 40.48 11.61
CA LYS A 788 -16.80 41.37 10.45
C LYS A 788 -18.19 41.22 9.82
N ARG A 789 -18.72 40.00 9.81
CA ARG A 789 -20.07 39.70 9.33
C ARG A 789 -21.12 40.25 10.29
N LEU A 790 -20.96 40.01 11.60
CA LEU A 790 -21.79 40.59 12.65
C LEU A 790 -21.83 42.11 12.54
N ARG A 791 -20.67 42.77 12.47
CA ARG A 791 -20.56 44.22 12.26
C ARG A 791 -21.33 44.68 11.03
N ARG A 792 -21.14 44.00 9.90
CA ARG A 792 -21.83 44.34 8.66
C ARG A 792 -23.34 44.22 8.81
N ASP A 793 -23.82 43.18 9.48
CA ASP A 793 -25.26 42.96 9.66
C ASP A 793 -25.84 43.96 10.66
N LEU A 794 -25.14 44.28 11.77
CA LEU A 794 -25.50 45.32 12.73
C LEU A 794 -25.55 46.72 12.09
N THR A 795 -24.55 47.07 11.28
CA THR A 795 -24.52 48.36 10.57
C THR A 795 -25.64 48.49 9.53
N ARG A 796 -26.01 47.40 8.84
CA ARG A 796 -27.20 47.38 7.97
C ARG A 796 -28.49 47.52 8.76
N ALA A 797 -28.64 46.76 9.84
CA ALA A 797 -29.83 46.82 10.68
C ALA A 797 -30.04 48.23 11.25
N TYR A 798 -28.96 48.87 11.71
CA TYR A 798 -28.96 50.26 12.16
C TYR A 798 -29.42 51.25 11.09
N GLN A 799 -28.86 51.14 9.87
CA GLN A 799 -29.15 52.07 8.78
C GLN A 799 -30.56 51.90 8.21
N HIS A 800 -31.11 50.68 8.27
CA HIS A 800 -32.44 50.36 7.74
C HIS A 800 -33.52 50.27 8.82
N HIS A 801 -33.20 50.55 10.09
CA HIS A 801 -34.13 50.54 11.23
C HIS A 801 -34.80 49.17 11.43
N HIS A 802 -34.02 48.10 11.28
CA HIS A 802 -34.47 46.72 11.51
C HIS A 802 -33.88 46.18 12.82
N ALA A 803 -34.40 45.06 13.29
CA ALA A 803 -33.91 44.32 14.45
C ALA A 803 -33.83 45.15 15.75
N GLY A 804 -34.88 45.93 16.02
CA GLY A 804 -35.02 46.75 17.21
C GLY A 804 -34.42 48.16 17.10
N PHE A 805 -33.67 48.48 16.03
CA PHE A 805 -33.07 49.80 15.84
C PHE A 805 -34.08 50.93 15.57
N ASP A 806 -35.28 50.60 15.09
CA ASP A 806 -36.44 51.49 15.06
C ASP A 806 -36.88 51.90 16.47
N LEU A 807 -37.01 50.94 17.38
CA LEU A 807 -37.43 51.18 18.76
C LEU A 807 -36.34 51.91 19.55
N ILE A 808 -35.07 51.55 19.37
CA ILE A 808 -33.94 52.25 20.00
C ILE A 808 -33.94 53.73 19.61
N ARG A 809 -34.13 54.05 18.32
CA ARG A 809 -34.15 55.43 17.84
C ARG A 809 -35.35 56.23 18.34
N SER A 810 -36.48 55.56 18.62
CA SER A 810 -37.65 56.21 19.22
C SER A 810 -37.43 56.62 20.68
N LYS A 811 -36.55 55.91 21.39
CA LYS A 811 -36.26 56.12 22.82
C LYS A 811 -35.03 56.98 23.07
N GLN A 812 -34.05 56.97 22.17
CA GLN A 812 -32.83 57.74 22.30
C GLN A 812 -32.28 58.23 20.96
N ARG A 813 -31.69 59.43 20.97
CA ARG A 813 -30.95 59.94 19.82
C ARG A 813 -29.62 59.20 19.72
N MET A 814 -29.43 58.45 18.63
CA MET A 814 -28.26 57.60 18.43
C MET A 814 -27.48 58.05 17.18
N THR A 815 -26.29 58.59 17.39
CA THR A 815 -25.39 59.02 16.32
C THR A 815 -24.55 57.85 15.79
N HIS A 816 -23.87 58.04 14.65
CA HIS A 816 -22.93 57.05 14.13
C HIS A 816 -21.75 56.82 15.11
N ALA A 817 -21.31 57.86 15.81
CA ALA A 817 -20.25 57.76 16.81
C ALA A 817 -20.69 56.93 18.03
N ASP A 818 -21.94 57.07 18.46
CA ASP A 818 -22.48 56.28 19.58
C ASP A 818 -22.50 54.79 19.25
N LEU A 819 -22.92 54.43 18.03
CA LEU A 819 -22.92 53.04 17.57
C LEU A 819 -21.50 52.49 17.41
N GLU A 820 -20.57 53.26 16.85
CA GLU A 820 -19.17 52.82 16.74
C GLU A 820 -18.58 52.50 18.12
N ASN A 821 -18.76 53.40 19.08
CA ASN A 821 -18.27 53.22 20.44
C ASN A 821 -18.89 51.98 21.11
N ALA A 822 -20.20 51.78 20.98
CA ALA A 822 -20.89 50.60 21.53
C ALA A 822 -20.36 49.30 20.90
N LEU A 823 -20.21 49.26 19.58
CA LEU A 823 -19.70 48.08 18.88
C LEU A 823 -18.25 47.76 19.30
N VAL A 824 -17.38 48.76 19.37
CA VAL A 824 -15.98 48.57 19.78
C VAL A 824 -15.88 48.10 21.24
N ALA A 825 -16.69 48.65 22.15
CA ALA A 825 -16.73 48.25 23.55
C ALA A 825 -17.25 46.81 23.76
N CYS A 826 -18.07 46.32 22.85
CA CYS A 826 -18.52 44.92 22.80
C CYS A 826 -17.56 43.99 22.04
N GLY A 827 -16.36 44.46 21.69
CA GLY A 827 -15.34 43.65 21.02
C GLY A 827 -15.57 43.47 19.51
N ILE A 828 -16.40 44.32 18.89
CA ILE A 828 -16.71 44.32 17.45
C ILE A 828 -15.96 45.50 16.79
N PRO A 829 -14.82 45.27 16.11
CA PRO A 829 -14.03 46.36 15.55
C PRO A 829 -14.80 47.12 14.47
N CYS A 830 -15.22 48.36 14.73
CA CYS A 830 -16.04 49.16 13.83
C CYS A 830 -15.39 50.52 13.56
N LYS A 831 -15.67 51.11 12.40
CA LYS A 831 -15.36 52.51 12.04
C LYS A 831 -16.62 53.19 11.54
N ILE A 832 -16.73 54.53 11.64
CA ILE A 832 -17.84 55.30 11.06
C ILE A 832 -18.08 54.93 9.58
N SER A 833 -17.02 54.76 8.81
CA SER A 833 -17.11 54.35 7.40
C SER A 833 -17.81 52.99 7.20
N ASP A 834 -17.68 52.06 8.15
CA ASP A 834 -18.39 50.77 8.09
C ASP A 834 -19.90 50.99 8.29
N ILE A 835 -20.29 51.90 9.18
CA ILE A 835 -21.68 52.27 9.47
C ILE A 835 -22.32 52.96 8.26
N ASP A 836 -21.61 53.89 7.61
CA ASP A 836 -22.08 54.59 6.40
C ASP A 836 -22.31 53.60 5.25
N ASN A 837 -21.41 52.64 5.08
CA ASN A 837 -21.53 51.59 4.07
C ASN A 837 -22.71 50.64 4.31
N GLY A 838 -23.27 50.61 5.53
CA GLY A 838 -24.46 49.84 5.89
C GLY A 838 -25.68 50.20 5.05
N LYS A 839 -25.82 51.45 4.58
CA LYS A 839 -26.97 51.92 3.77
C LYS A 839 -27.08 51.24 2.40
N LYS A 840 -25.98 50.66 1.90
CA LYS A 840 -25.88 50.14 0.52
C LYS A 840 -26.74 48.90 0.29
N LYS A 841 -27.06 48.13 1.33
CA LYS A 841 -27.84 46.89 1.22
C LYS A 841 -28.69 46.71 2.48
N THR A 842 -29.92 46.27 2.29
CA THR A 842 -30.87 45.97 3.37
C THR A 842 -30.34 44.89 4.33
N PHE A 843 -30.80 44.96 5.57
CA PHE A 843 -30.56 43.91 6.56
C PHE A 843 -31.39 42.66 6.20
N GLU A 844 -30.73 41.51 6.25
CA GLU A 844 -31.35 40.19 6.07
C GLU A 844 -31.19 39.40 7.38
N PRO A 845 -32.28 38.95 8.01
CA PRO A 845 -32.22 38.17 9.25
C PRO A 845 -31.47 36.83 9.10
N TYR A 846 -30.92 36.36 10.22
CA TYR A 846 -30.26 35.05 10.38
C TYR A 846 -29.06 34.82 9.46
N ARG A 847 -28.38 35.90 9.04
CA ARG A 847 -27.20 35.85 8.16
C ARG A 847 -25.86 35.95 8.89
N THR A 848 -25.88 36.11 10.22
CA THR A 848 -24.68 36.19 11.04
C THR A 848 -24.32 34.80 11.61
N PRO A 849 -23.05 34.35 11.53
CA PRO A 849 -22.60 33.09 12.11
C PRO A 849 -22.77 33.08 13.64
N ALA A 850 -23.33 32.01 14.18
CA ALA A 850 -23.56 31.88 15.63
C ALA A 850 -22.33 31.34 16.38
N THR A 851 -21.17 31.98 16.24
CA THR A 851 -19.96 31.63 17.01
C THR A 851 -20.09 32.11 18.46
N ALA A 852 -19.36 31.51 19.40
CA ALA A 852 -19.43 31.90 20.82
C ALA A 852 -19.12 33.40 21.03
N ARG A 853 -18.11 33.92 20.31
CA ARG A 853 -17.74 35.35 20.32
C ARG A 853 -18.84 36.25 19.78
N VAL A 854 -19.53 35.84 18.71
CA VAL A 854 -20.66 36.61 18.15
C VAL A 854 -21.82 36.64 19.14
N VAL A 855 -22.16 35.50 19.74
CA VAL A 855 -23.24 35.40 20.73
C VAL A 855 -22.92 36.24 21.97
N GLU A 856 -21.69 36.17 22.47
CA GLU A 856 -21.22 36.99 23.59
C GLU A 856 -21.28 38.49 23.26
N ALA A 857 -20.76 38.89 22.10
CA ALA A 857 -20.79 40.28 21.66
C ALA A 857 -22.22 40.81 21.48
N LEU A 858 -23.14 40.01 20.91
CA LEU A 858 -24.56 40.36 20.79
C LEU A 858 -25.25 40.48 22.15
N LYS A 859 -25.02 39.53 23.07
CA LYS A 859 -25.57 39.57 24.43
C LYS A 859 -25.07 40.80 25.19
N LYS A 860 -23.76 41.09 25.09
CA LYS A 860 -23.14 42.26 25.71
C LYS A 860 -23.70 43.57 25.13
N LEU A 861 -23.82 43.65 23.80
CA LEU A 861 -24.39 44.83 23.13
C LEU A 861 -25.85 45.08 23.51
N LYS A 862 -26.66 44.02 23.62
CA LYS A 862 -28.05 44.12 24.10
C LYS A 862 -28.13 44.54 25.57
N ALA A 863 -27.31 43.94 26.44
CA ALA A 863 -27.37 44.20 27.87
C ALA A 863 -26.84 45.58 28.28
N GLU A 864 -25.72 46.02 27.68
CA GLU A 864 -25.01 47.23 28.13
C GLU A 864 -25.39 48.51 27.38
N TYR A 865 -25.84 48.41 26.12
CA TYR A 865 -26.06 49.58 25.27
C TYR A 865 -27.49 49.67 24.73
N TYR A 866 -28.04 48.55 24.25
CA TYR A 866 -29.28 48.55 23.48
C TYR A 866 -30.25 47.43 23.91
N PRO A 867 -30.98 47.59 25.03
CA PRO A 867 -31.91 46.58 25.55
C PRO A 867 -32.97 46.12 24.55
N GLU A 868 -33.39 47.01 23.66
CA GLU A 868 -34.39 46.77 22.62
C GLU A 868 -33.84 46.02 21.39
N LEU A 869 -32.53 45.73 21.33
CA LEU A 869 -31.92 45.04 20.20
C LEU A 869 -32.44 43.60 20.09
N GLU A 870 -32.99 43.24 18.93
CA GLU A 870 -33.51 41.90 18.64
C GLU A 870 -32.37 40.98 18.16
N ILE A 871 -31.51 40.56 19.10
CA ILE A 871 -30.34 39.71 18.82
C ILE A 871 -30.71 38.36 18.17
N GLU A 872 -31.96 37.94 18.35
CA GLU A 872 -32.54 36.72 17.80
C GLU A 872 -32.72 36.81 16.27
N LEU A 873 -32.73 38.01 15.69
CA LEU A 873 -32.74 38.21 14.24
C LEU A 873 -31.35 38.17 13.61
N PHE A 874 -30.27 38.20 14.40
CA PHE A 874 -28.91 38.10 13.88
C PHE A 874 -28.44 36.64 13.84
N VAL A 875 -28.75 35.85 14.86
CA VAL A 875 -28.39 34.43 15.01
C VAL A 875 -29.62 33.59 15.38
N GLN A 876 -29.70 32.34 14.95
CA GLN A 876 -30.84 31.46 15.25
C GLN A 876 -31.01 31.22 16.77
N GLY A 877 -32.26 31.20 17.25
CA GLY A 877 -32.60 31.19 18.68
C GLY A 877 -32.00 30.05 19.51
N GLU A 878 -31.83 28.85 18.94
CA GLU A 878 -31.20 27.71 19.63
C GLU A 878 -29.74 27.99 20.02
N ALA A 879 -29.03 28.82 19.25
CA ALA A 879 -27.63 29.15 19.52
C ALA A 879 -27.47 30.14 20.69
N LEU A 880 -28.49 30.92 21.00
CA LEU A 880 -28.48 31.86 22.14
C LEU A 880 -28.61 31.14 23.50
N GLN A 881 -29.20 29.95 23.52
CA GLN A 881 -29.43 29.16 24.74
C GLN A 881 -28.27 28.22 25.12
N LYS A 882 -27.48 27.72 24.14
CA LYS A 882 -26.39 26.76 24.39
C LYS A 882 -25.23 27.29 25.24
N ASN A 883 -24.93 28.59 25.20
CA ASN A 883 -23.79 29.18 25.91
C ASN A 883 -24.07 29.65 27.35
N SER A 884 -25.30 29.48 27.86
CA SER A 884 -25.63 29.84 29.25
C SER A 884 -25.28 28.74 30.27
N LYS A 885 -24.75 27.59 29.83
CA LYS A 885 -24.44 26.41 30.66
C LYS A 885 -22.95 26.14 30.90
N ILE A 886 -22.05 27.07 30.56
CA ILE A 886 -20.58 26.89 30.72
C ILE A 886 -20.00 27.70 31.90
N VAL A 887 -20.84 28.35 32.70
CA VAL A 887 -20.45 28.87 34.02
C VAL A 887 -21.40 28.28 35.04
N GLY A 888 -21.00 27.12 35.56
CA GLY A 888 -21.69 26.30 36.55
C GLY A 888 -20.86 25.09 36.86
#